data_AF-A2Z8D6-F1
#
_entry.id   AF-A2Z8D6-F1
#
_cell.length_a   1.000
_cell.length_b   1.000
_cell.length_c   1.000
_cell.angle_alpha   90.00
_cell.angle_beta   90.00
_cell.angle_gamma   90.00
#
_symmetry.space_group_name_H-M   'P 1'
#
loop_
_entity.id
_entity.type
_entity.pdbx_description
1 polymer ?
#
loop_
_entity_poly.entity_id
_entity_poly.type
_entity_poly.pdbx_seq_one_letter_code
_entity_poly.pdbx_strand_id
1 'polypeptide(L)'
;MPRRHDALRLLLLVVVVAAADAATEADALLAWKPGLQDGASALSGWSRAAPVCAWRGVACDAAAGGARCHFAPAQGRRPWRRPRRARLRGAPGAGPARPQREPLHRRHPGEHLAAPLAGLARPRQQWLQRLHPAAARRPLRPRRPPPLQQQPRRRHPAPAQPPPQVAHFDLGANYLTDEDFAKFSPMPTVTFMSLYLNSFNGSFPDFVLKSGNVTYLDLSQNTLFGKIPDTLSEKLPNLRYLNLSNNAFSGPIPATLGKLTKLQDLRMATNNLTGGVPEFLGSMPQLRILELGDNQLGGAIPPVLGRLQMLQRLDIKNSGLVSTLPSQLGNLKNLNFFELSLNLLSGGLPPEFAGMRAMRDFGISTNNLTGEIPPVLFTSWPELKSFQVQNNSLTGKIPPELGKAKKLQFLYLFTNHLTGSIPAELGELENLTELDLSANSLTGPIPSSLGNLKQLTKLALFFNNLTGVIPPEIGNMTALQSFDANTNSLHGELPATITALRSLQYLAVFDNHMSGTIPADLGKGLALQHVSFTNNSFSGELPRHICDGFALDHLTANYNNFTGALPPCLKNCTALYRVRLEENHFTGDISEAFGVHPSLEYLDVSGSKLTGELSSDWGQCANLTLLRMDGNRISGRIPEAFGSMTRLQILSLAGNNLTGGIPPVLGELSIFNLNLSHNSFSGPIPGSLSNNSKLQKVDLSGNMLDGTIPVAISKLDALILLDLSKNRLSGEIPSELGNLAQLQILLDLSSNSLSGPIPPNLEKLMTLQRLNLSHNELSGLIPAGFSSMSSLESVDFSFNRLTGSIPSGKVFQNASASAYVGNLGLCGDGQGLTPCDISSTGSSSGHHKRVVIATVVSVVGVVLLLAIVTCIILLCRRRPREKKEVESNTNYSYESTIWEKEGKFTFFDIVNATDNFNETFCIGKGGFGSVYRAELSSGQVVAVKRFHVADTGDIPDVNKKSFENEIKALTEVRHRNIVKLHGFCTSGDYMYLVYEYLERGSLGKTLYGEEGKKKMDWGMRVKVVQGLAHALAYLHHDCNPAIVHRDITVNNILLESDFEPCLCDFGTAKLLGGASTNWTSVAGSYGYMAPEFAYTMRVTEKCDVYSFGVVALEVMMGKHPGDLLTSLPAISSSEEDDLLLKDILDQRLDAPTGQLAEEVVFVVRIALGCTRANPESRPSMRSVAQEISAHTQAYLSEPFKLITISKLTDYQK
;
A
#
# COMPACT_ATOMS: atom_id res chain seq x y z
N MET A 1 78.53 10.89 39.60
CA MET A 1 78.85 12.18 38.93
C MET A 1 78.53 12.03 37.44
N PRO A 2 78.39 13.12 36.66
CA PRO A 2 77.70 14.41 36.88
C PRO A 2 76.46 14.52 35.93
N ARG A 3 75.63 15.56 35.82
CA ARG A 3 74.99 16.59 36.69
C ARG A 3 73.69 16.97 35.90
N ARG A 4 72.46 17.13 36.40
CA ARG A 4 71.84 17.89 37.53
C ARG A 4 71.56 19.40 37.28
N HIS A 5 70.26 19.73 37.37
CA HIS A 5 69.60 21.01 37.72
C HIS A 5 69.50 22.20 36.73
N ASP A 6 68.25 22.52 36.37
CA ASP A 6 67.46 23.68 36.83
C ASP A 6 68.17 24.99 37.25
N ALA A 7 67.74 26.12 36.69
CA ALA A 7 67.49 27.36 37.45
C ALA A 7 66.54 28.34 36.73
N LEU A 8 65.77 29.09 37.54
CA LEU A 8 64.74 30.07 37.15
C LEU A 8 65.30 31.46 36.78
N ARG A 9 64.55 32.20 35.92
CA ARG A 9 64.28 33.67 35.94
C ARG A 9 65.51 34.63 35.90
N LEU A 10 65.48 35.71 35.12
CA LEU A 10 64.69 36.93 35.39
C LEU A 10 64.43 37.80 34.15
N LEU A 11 63.25 38.46 34.15
CA LEU A 11 62.89 39.84 33.75
C LEU A 11 63.73 40.67 32.73
N LEU A 12 63.15 41.60 31.93
CA LEU A 12 61.78 41.84 31.43
C LEU A 12 61.76 43.01 30.41
N LEU A 13 60.85 42.98 29.43
CA LEU A 13 60.13 44.12 28.79
C LEU A 13 60.88 45.31 28.13
N VAL A 14 60.62 45.56 26.82
CA VAL A 14 59.93 46.75 26.24
C VAL A 14 60.19 46.93 24.72
N VAL A 15 59.09 46.91 23.94
CA VAL A 15 58.84 47.54 22.61
C VAL A 15 59.93 47.49 21.52
N VAL A 16 59.69 46.66 20.48
CA VAL A 16 59.34 47.11 19.11
C VAL A 16 58.36 46.11 18.45
N VAL A 17 57.05 46.35 18.54
CA VAL A 17 56.01 45.74 17.65
C VAL A 17 54.87 46.75 17.51
N ALA A 18 54.85 47.53 16.41
CA ALA A 18 53.81 48.55 16.18
C ALA A 18 53.67 48.98 14.70
N ALA A 19 53.87 48.08 13.73
CA ALA A 19 53.58 48.31 12.31
C ALA A 19 53.42 46.98 11.56
N ALA A 20 52.18 46.54 11.34
CA ALA A 20 51.83 45.39 10.51
C ALA A 20 50.36 45.48 10.10
N ASP A 21 50.11 46.22 9.02
CA ASP A 21 48.95 46.25 8.13
C ASP A 21 47.62 45.64 8.64
N ALA A 22 46.76 46.52 9.14
CA ALA A 22 45.32 46.38 8.92
C ALA A 22 45.03 46.63 7.44
N ALA A 23 45.25 45.62 6.59
CA ALA A 23 44.73 45.61 5.22
C ALA A 23 43.22 45.90 5.28
N THR A 24 42.72 46.78 4.40
CA THR A 24 41.34 47.25 4.59
C THR A 24 40.36 46.10 4.37
N GLU A 25 39.29 46.04 5.16
CA GLU A 25 38.26 44.99 5.01
C GLU A 25 37.59 45.07 3.63
N ALA A 26 37.62 46.25 3.00
CA ALA A 26 37.30 46.45 1.59
C ALA A 26 38.15 45.55 0.67
N ASP A 27 39.45 45.45 0.92
CA ASP A 27 40.38 44.67 0.12
C ASP A 27 40.22 43.17 0.35
N ALA A 28 39.95 42.74 1.59
CA ALA A 28 39.62 41.35 1.89
C ALA A 28 38.33 40.90 1.16
N LEU A 29 37.30 41.76 1.16
CA LEU A 29 36.03 41.53 0.44
C LEU A 29 36.15 41.73 -1.08
N LEU A 30 37.09 42.54 -1.58
CA LEU A 30 37.38 42.64 -3.01
C LEU A 30 38.29 41.54 -3.53
N ALA A 31 39.08 40.89 -2.67
CA ALA A 31 39.78 39.63 -2.97
C ALA A 31 38.82 38.43 -3.00
N TRP A 32 37.69 38.50 -2.27
CA TRP A 32 36.58 37.56 -2.38
C TRP A 32 35.92 37.56 -3.76
N LYS A 33 35.62 38.76 -4.29
CA LYS A 33 34.77 38.96 -5.47
C LYS A 33 35.15 38.16 -6.73
N PRO A 34 36.45 37.91 -7.06
CA PRO A 34 36.83 37.14 -8.24
C PRO A 34 36.85 35.61 -8.05
N GLY A 35 36.78 35.10 -6.81
CA GLY A 35 36.74 33.65 -6.55
C GLY A 35 35.35 33.04 -6.76
N LEU A 36 34.31 33.85 -6.58
CA LEU A 36 32.92 33.44 -6.70
C LEU A 36 32.49 33.35 -8.17
N GLN A 37 31.93 32.21 -8.56
CA GLN A 37 31.37 32.02 -9.90
C GLN A 37 29.87 32.36 -9.95
N ASP A 38 29.48 32.73 -11.17
CA ASP A 38 28.26 33.43 -11.57
C ASP A 38 28.09 34.87 -11.04
N GLY A 39 27.71 35.78 -11.94
CA GLY A 39 27.79 37.24 -11.79
C GLY A 39 26.67 37.85 -10.96
N ALA A 40 26.43 37.33 -9.75
CA ALA A 40 25.29 37.70 -8.92
C ALA A 40 25.14 39.22 -8.72
N SER A 41 23.95 39.75 -9.03
CA SER A 41 23.63 41.19 -8.91
C SER A 41 23.92 41.78 -7.52
N ALA A 42 23.97 40.94 -6.47
CA ALA A 42 24.35 41.33 -5.12
C ALA A 42 25.78 41.90 -5.00
N LEU A 43 26.74 41.34 -5.72
CA LEU A 43 28.16 41.74 -5.65
C LEU A 43 28.52 42.85 -6.64
N SER A 44 27.63 43.19 -7.57
CA SER A 44 27.86 44.16 -8.65
C SER A 44 28.44 45.49 -8.13
N GLY A 45 27.81 46.09 -7.12
CA GLY A 45 28.19 47.39 -6.55
C GLY A 45 29.46 47.42 -5.67
N TRP A 46 30.04 46.27 -5.34
CA TRP A 46 31.27 46.20 -4.53
C TRP A 46 32.46 46.78 -5.32
N SER A 47 33.03 47.89 -4.86
CA SER A 47 34.18 48.56 -5.50
C SER A 47 34.89 49.51 -4.53
N ARG A 48 36.20 49.77 -4.71
CA ARG A 48 36.96 50.76 -3.92
C ARG A 48 36.41 52.20 -4.01
N ALA A 49 35.52 52.49 -4.95
CA ALA A 49 34.89 53.81 -5.11
C ALA A 49 33.64 54.00 -4.21
N ALA A 50 33.07 52.92 -3.66
CA ALA A 50 31.91 52.96 -2.77
C ALA A 50 32.32 52.54 -1.34
N PRO A 51 31.82 53.19 -0.28
CA PRO A 51 32.15 52.81 1.09
C PRO A 51 31.62 51.40 1.41
N VAL A 52 32.47 50.59 2.07
CA VAL A 52 32.20 49.17 2.40
C VAL A 52 30.85 48.97 3.10
N CYS A 53 30.52 49.86 4.04
CA CYS A 53 29.27 49.83 4.81
C CYS A 53 27.99 50.14 4.00
N ALA A 54 28.12 50.41 2.70
CA ALA A 54 27.02 50.55 1.74
C ALA A 54 26.98 49.42 0.70
N TRP A 55 27.89 48.44 0.78
CA TRP A 55 27.88 47.27 -0.10
C TRP A 55 26.76 46.31 0.33
N ARG A 56 26.01 45.77 -0.63
CA ARG A 56 24.92 44.82 -0.33
C ARG A 56 25.51 43.56 0.31
N GLY A 57 24.92 43.16 1.44
CA GLY A 57 25.41 42.06 2.28
C GLY A 57 26.45 42.46 3.33
N VAL A 58 26.79 43.74 3.45
CA VAL A 58 27.84 44.24 4.36
C VAL A 58 27.30 45.36 5.22
N ALA A 59 27.44 45.26 6.54
CA ALA A 59 27.09 46.32 7.47
C ALA A 59 28.16 46.46 8.57
N CYS A 60 28.49 47.71 8.89
CA CYS A 60 29.55 48.05 9.84
C CYS A 60 29.00 48.35 11.24
N ASP A 61 29.91 48.47 12.21
CA ASP A 61 29.58 48.90 13.56
C ASP A 61 29.07 50.36 13.60
N ALA A 62 28.07 50.60 14.45
CA ALA A 62 27.46 51.92 14.58
C ALA A 62 28.24 52.78 15.58
N ALA A 63 29.16 53.60 15.07
CA ALA A 63 29.77 54.69 15.84
C ALA A 63 28.68 55.49 16.57
N ALA A 64 28.87 55.77 17.86
CA ALA A 64 27.81 56.13 18.81
C ALA A 64 27.04 57.42 18.42
N GLY A 65 25.99 57.29 17.61
CA GLY A 65 25.37 58.41 16.90
C GLY A 65 23.95 58.17 16.37
N GLY A 66 23.17 57.29 16.99
CA GLY A 66 21.70 57.35 16.96
C GLY A 66 20.95 57.35 15.62
N ALA A 67 21.09 56.30 14.80
CA ALA A 67 20.10 55.98 13.77
C ALA A 67 19.91 54.45 13.62
N ARG A 68 18.70 53.93 13.87
CA ARG A 68 18.37 52.53 13.55
C ARG A 68 18.01 52.42 12.07
N CYS A 69 18.89 51.84 11.27
CA CYS A 69 18.54 51.40 9.92
C CYS A 69 17.60 50.20 10.00
N HIS A 70 16.29 50.46 10.10
CA HIS A 70 15.27 49.43 9.96
C HIS A 70 15.17 48.99 8.49
N PHE A 71 15.91 47.94 8.12
CA PHE A 71 15.53 47.17 6.94
C PHE A 71 14.28 46.34 7.26
N ALA A 72 13.22 46.56 6.49
CA ALA A 72 12.08 45.66 6.48
C ALA A 72 12.52 44.32 5.86
N PRO A 73 11.99 43.17 6.32
CA PRO A 73 12.29 41.89 5.68
C PRO A 73 11.82 41.93 4.22
N ALA A 74 12.69 41.49 3.31
CA ALA A 74 12.29 41.23 1.93
C ALA A 74 11.11 40.24 1.93
N GLN A 75 10.15 40.42 1.00
CA GLN A 75 8.95 39.58 0.93
C GLN A 75 9.25 38.19 0.34
N GLY A 76 10.04 37.39 1.07
CA GLY A 76 10.16 35.96 0.86
C GLY A 76 8.79 35.31 1.00
N ARG A 77 8.38 34.54 -0.01
CA ARG A 77 7.11 33.81 0.00
C ARG A 77 7.14 32.76 1.12
N ARG A 78 6.05 32.65 1.89
CA ARG A 78 5.94 31.64 2.95
C ARG A 78 6.09 30.22 2.37
N PRO A 79 6.80 29.31 3.05
CA PRO A 79 6.60 27.89 2.85
C PRO A 79 5.12 27.54 3.11
N TRP A 80 4.52 26.85 2.14
CA TRP A 80 3.32 26.02 2.21
C TRP A 80 2.33 26.27 3.37
N ARG A 81 1.30 27.09 3.10
CA ARG A 81 -0.08 26.77 3.50
C ARG A 81 -0.90 26.49 2.24
N ARG A 82 -1.73 25.45 2.27
CA ARG A 82 -2.65 25.10 1.17
C ARG A 82 -3.65 26.25 0.88
N PRO A 83 -4.13 26.38 -0.37
CA PRO A 83 -4.79 27.60 -0.83
C PRO A 83 -6.25 27.73 -0.36
N ARG A 84 -6.69 28.97 -0.11
CA ARG A 84 -8.11 29.35 -0.26
C ARG A 84 -8.22 30.58 -1.16
N ARG A 85 -9.27 30.59 -1.99
CA ARG A 85 -9.49 31.52 -3.11
C ARG A 85 -9.73 32.96 -2.60
N ALA A 86 -9.06 33.93 -3.20
CA ALA A 86 -9.48 35.34 -3.18
C ALA A 86 -9.92 35.73 -4.61
N ARG A 87 -11.10 36.34 -4.75
CA ARG A 87 -11.61 36.80 -6.06
C ARG A 87 -10.94 38.11 -6.46
N LEU A 88 -10.36 38.16 -7.66
CA LEU A 88 -10.05 39.42 -8.33
C LEU A 88 -11.28 39.93 -9.11
N ARG A 89 -11.59 41.23 -8.96
CA ARG A 89 -12.41 42.01 -9.90
C ARG A 89 -11.91 43.46 -9.91
N GLY A 90 -11.85 44.05 -11.09
CA GLY A 90 -11.27 45.38 -11.36
C GLY A 90 -9.95 45.26 -12.15
N ALA A 91 -9.76 45.94 -13.28
CA ALA A 91 -10.67 46.79 -14.06
C ALA A 91 -10.29 46.78 -15.56
N PRO A 92 -11.20 47.17 -16.49
CA PRO A 92 -10.99 47.06 -17.94
C PRO A 92 -10.52 48.36 -18.61
N GLY A 93 -10.20 48.32 -19.91
CA GLY A 93 -9.97 49.50 -20.76
C GLY A 93 -10.22 49.23 -22.26
N ALA A 94 -10.96 50.14 -22.92
CA ALA A 94 -11.42 50.12 -24.33
C ALA A 94 -12.32 48.91 -24.74
N GLY A 95 -13.47 49.04 -25.41
CA GLY A 95 -14.24 50.21 -25.90
C GLY A 95 -13.94 50.59 -27.36
N PRO A 96 -14.88 51.23 -28.12
CA PRO A 96 -16.21 51.73 -27.73
C PRO A 96 -17.39 51.38 -28.69
N ALA A 97 -18.64 51.50 -28.20
CA ALA A 97 -19.83 51.86 -29.01
C ALA A 97 -20.96 52.45 -28.12
N ARG A 98 -21.83 53.27 -28.70
CA ARG A 98 -22.98 54.04 -28.12
C ARG A 98 -24.14 54.02 -29.17
N PRO A 99 -25.34 54.64 -29.00
CA PRO A 99 -25.89 55.50 -27.91
C PRO A 99 -27.37 55.18 -27.50
N GLN A 100 -28.00 56.10 -26.74
CA GLN A 100 -29.46 56.37 -26.59
C GLN A 100 -30.27 55.55 -25.56
N ARG A 101 -31.27 56.08 -24.82
CA ARG A 101 -31.57 57.47 -24.34
C ARG A 101 -32.55 57.43 -23.12
N GLU A 102 -32.59 58.52 -22.35
CA GLU A 102 -33.47 58.83 -21.18
C GLU A 102 -34.95 59.15 -21.59
N PRO A 103 -35.95 59.52 -20.71
CA PRO A 103 -35.86 60.02 -19.31
C PRO A 103 -37.03 59.77 -18.27
N LEU A 104 -36.74 60.08 -16.97
CA LEU A 104 -37.63 60.59 -15.87
C LEU A 104 -38.84 59.70 -15.38
N HIS A 105 -39.39 59.78 -14.15
CA HIS A 105 -39.64 60.95 -13.26
C HIS A 105 -40.11 60.61 -11.79
N ARG A 106 -39.73 61.44 -10.78
CA ARG A 106 -40.44 61.75 -9.47
C ARG A 106 -40.56 60.64 -8.38
N ARG A 107 -40.78 60.91 -7.05
CA ARG A 107 -41.24 62.10 -6.26
C ARG A 107 -40.73 62.11 -4.76
N HIS A 108 -40.90 63.23 -4.04
CA HIS A 108 -40.67 63.50 -2.57
C HIS A 108 -41.87 63.11 -1.66
N PRO A 109 -41.90 63.27 -0.29
CA PRO A 109 -40.97 63.88 0.72
C PRO A 109 -40.38 62.83 1.72
N GLY A 110 -39.93 63.04 2.99
CA GLY A 110 -39.85 64.16 3.98
C GLY A 110 -38.79 63.85 5.10
N GLU A 111 -38.48 64.57 6.21
CA GLU A 111 -39.16 65.55 7.11
C GLU A 111 -39.87 64.89 8.34
N HIS A 112 -39.75 65.31 9.64
CA HIS A 112 -38.95 66.36 10.32
C HIS A 112 -38.75 66.13 11.87
N LEU A 113 -38.01 67.06 12.53
CA LEU A 113 -37.53 67.21 13.94
C LEU A 113 -38.49 66.95 15.14
N ALA A 114 -37.97 66.55 16.34
CA ALA A 114 -37.93 67.38 17.60
C ALA A 114 -37.64 66.64 18.96
N ALA A 115 -36.82 67.29 19.82
CA ALA A 115 -36.83 67.43 21.32
C ALA A 115 -36.94 66.23 22.34
N PRO A 116 -36.60 66.43 23.66
CA PRO A 116 -36.41 65.35 24.67
C PRO A 116 -37.17 65.54 26.03
N LEU A 117 -36.73 64.79 27.08
CA LEU A 117 -37.13 64.73 28.54
C LEU A 117 -38.00 63.51 28.91
N ALA A 118 -37.91 62.85 30.09
CA ALA A 118 -36.96 62.82 31.23
C ALA A 118 -37.24 61.52 32.07
N GLY A 119 -36.48 61.07 33.08
CA GLY A 119 -35.24 61.52 33.73
C GLY A 119 -35.34 61.55 35.28
N LEU A 120 -34.70 60.64 36.03
CA LEU A 120 -34.86 60.51 37.51
C LEU A 120 -33.60 60.11 38.31
N ALA A 121 -33.55 60.58 39.57
CA ALA A 121 -32.90 60.05 40.78
C ALA A 121 -31.35 59.84 40.89
N ARG A 122 -30.73 60.76 41.64
CA ARG A 122 -29.57 60.60 42.57
C ARG A 122 -29.87 59.56 43.68
N PRO A 123 -28.91 59.02 44.51
CA PRO A 123 -27.99 59.85 45.33
C PRO A 123 -26.65 59.28 45.92
N ARG A 124 -25.87 60.21 46.53
CA ARG A 124 -24.82 60.07 47.60
C ARG A 124 -23.48 59.36 47.24
N GLN A 125 -22.32 60.05 47.33
CA GLN A 125 -21.48 60.41 48.51
C GLN A 125 -20.63 59.23 49.03
N GLN A 126 -19.34 59.37 49.38
CA GLN A 126 -18.70 60.48 50.14
C GLN A 126 -17.30 60.96 49.66
N TRP A 127 -17.00 62.18 50.14
CA TRP A 127 -15.75 62.92 50.44
C TRP A 127 -14.39 62.20 50.52
N LEU A 128 -13.20 62.78 50.22
CA LEU A 128 -12.53 64.12 50.35
C LEU A 128 -11.66 64.33 51.61
N GLN A 129 -10.32 64.41 51.41
CA GLN A 129 -9.30 65.33 52.01
C GLN A 129 -7.89 64.75 51.68
N ARG A 130 -6.86 65.46 51.19
CA ARG A 130 -6.15 66.70 51.59
C ARG A 130 -5.38 66.60 52.91
N LEU A 131 -4.06 66.84 52.87
CA LEU A 131 -3.37 67.89 53.65
C LEU A 131 -1.90 68.09 53.23
N HIS A 132 -1.35 69.26 53.55
CA HIS A 132 0.06 69.68 53.45
C HIS A 132 0.44 70.33 54.80
N PRO A 133 1.73 70.36 55.18
CA PRO A 133 2.34 71.68 55.44
C PRO A 133 3.84 71.77 55.05
N ALA A 134 4.46 72.92 55.36
CA ALA A 134 5.88 73.26 55.18
C ALA A 134 6.58 73.42 56.56
N ALA A 135 7.80 73.97 56.80
CA ALA A 135 8.71 74.80 56.00
C ALA A 135 10.15 74.90 56.59
N ALA A 136 11.09 75.47 55.79
CA ALA A 136 12.34 76.16 56.20
C ALA A 136 13.50 75.28 56.77
N ARG A 137 14.79 75.72 56.84
CA ARG A 137 15.46 77.04 56.70
C ARG A 137 16.67 77.04 55.72
N ARG A 138 17.37 78.19 55.61
CA ARG A 138 18.50 78.56 54.70
C ARG A 138 19.75 78.93 55.55
N PRO A 139 21.00 79.08 55.00
CA PRO A 139 21.39 80.34 54.31
C PRO A 139 22.53 80.30 53.22
N LEU A 140 22.50 81.32 52.34
CA LEU A 140 23.60 82.12 51.68
C LEU A 140 24.79 81.42 50.95
N ARG A 141 25.16 81.66 49.66
CA ARG A 141 25.46 82.87 48.81
C ARG A 141 26.97 83.29 48.82
N PRO A 142 27.50 84.07 47.83
CA PRO A 142 27.18 84.20 46.37
C PRO A 142 28.40 84.44 45.41
N ARG A 143 28.24 84.31 44.07
CA ARG A 143 28.54 85.37 43.03
C ARG A 143 28.20 84.96 41.57
N ARG A 144 28.42 85.90 40.64
CA ARG A 144 27.98 86.06 39.22
C ARG A 144 28.97 87.06 38.54
N PRO A 145 28.94 87.40 37.22
CA PRO A 145 28.30 86.77 36.05
C PRO A 145 29.28 86.58 34.82
N PRO A 146 29.22 87.21 33.60
CA PRO A 146 29.80 86.64 32.36
C PRO A 146 30.96 87.49 31.75
N PRO A 147 31.39 87.29 30.48
CA PRO A 147 30.84 88.15 29.40
C PRO A 147 30.77 87.53 27.97
N LEU A 148 30.52 88.43 27.00
CA LEU A 148 30.27 88.36 25.56
C LEU A 148 31.31 87.66 24.63
N GLN A 149 30.82 87.36 23.40
CA GLN A 149 31.47 87.39 22.07
C GLN A 149 33.00 87.32 21.96
N GLN A 150 33.53 86.32 21.24
CA GLN A 150 34.67 86.49 20.32
C GLN A 150 34.58 85.58 19.07
N GLN A 151 35.05 86.11 17.94
CA GLN A 151 35.58 85.39 16.77
C GLN A 151 37.02 85.89 16.54
N PRO A 152 37.85 85.23 15.70
CA PRO A 152 38.02 83.79 15.54
C PRO A 152 39.52 83.39 15.56
N ARG A 153 39.90 82.15 15.94
CA ARG A 153 41.21 81.60 15.54
C ARG A 153 41.36 80.07 15.63
N ARG A 154 41.93 79.53 14.54
CA ARG A 154 42.70 78.28 14.35
C ARG A 154 42.13 76.96 14.91
N ARG A 155 41.86 76.05 13.96
CA ARG A 155 41.62 74.62 14.20
C ARG A 155 42.85 73.95 14.84
N HIS A 156 42.64 73.13 15.86
CA HIS A 156 43.41 71.88 16.00
C HIS A 156 42.68 70.77 15.24
N PRO A 157 43.37 69.75 14.70
CA PRO A 157 42.71 68.58 14.14
C PRO A 157 42.01 67.82 15.26
N ALA A 158 40.77 67.38 15.02
CA ALA A 158 40.14 66.37 15.86
C ALA A 158 40.91 65.05 15.70
N PRO A 159 40.96 64.17 16.72
CA PRO A 159 41.45 62.80 16.52
C PRO A 159 40.62 62.14 15.43
N ALA A 160 41.28 61.48 14.48
CA ALA A 160 40.59 60.73 13.45
C ALA A 160 39.72 59.66 14.11
N GLN A 161 38.44 59.58 13.73
CA GLN A 161 37.63 58.42 14.09
C GLN A 161 38.26 57.18 13.44
N PRO A 162 38.30 56.02 14.12
CA PRO A 162 38.69 54.78 13.47
C PRO A 162 37.75 54.52 12.28
N PRO A 163 38.24 53.90 11.18
CA PRO A 163 37.38 53.49 10.09
C PRO A 163 36.33 52.49 10.61
N PRO A 164 35.06 52.59 10.15
CA PRO A 164 34.01 51.67 10.58
C PRO A 164 34.32 50.24 10.16
N GLN A 165 34.13 49.29 11.08
CA GLN A 165 34.54 47.89 10.92
C GLN A 165 33.34 47.03 10.52
N VAL A 166 33.53 46.05 9.63
CA VAL A 166 32.49 45.13 9.15
C VAL A 166 32.07 44.16 10.26
N ALA A 167 31.08 44.57 11.05
CA ALA A 167 30.53 43.76 12.13
C ALA A 167 29.58 42.65 11.64
N HIS A 168 28.95 42.82 10.47
CA HIS A 168 27.87 41.98 9.95
C HIS A 168 28.04 41.71 8.45
N PHE A 169 28.06 40.42 8.10
CA PHE A 169 28.30 39.91 6.75
C PHE A 169 27.24 38.86 6.40
N ASP A 170 26.42 39.14 5.38
CA ASP A 170 25.33 38.27 4.92
C ASP A 170 25.28 38.21 3.39
N LEU A 171 25.77 37.09 2.85
CA LEU A 171 25.61 36.71 1.44
C LEU A 171 24.63 35.54 1.27
N GLY A 172 23.70 35.35 2.21
CA GLY A 172 22.69 34.31 2.12
C GLY A 172 21.68 34.53 0.98
N ALA A 173 21.13 33.42 0.46
CA ALA A 173 20.13 33.36 -0.61
C ALA A 173 20.55 34.02 -1.94
N ASN A 174 21.82 33.91 -2.33
CA ASN A 174 22.34 34.46 -3.59
C ASN A 174 22.73 33.40 -4.64
N TYR A 175 22.61 32.10 -4.34
CA TYR A 175 22.99 30.98 -5.22
C TYR A 175 24.46 31.01 -5.69
N LEU A 176 25.34 31.59 -4.88
CA LEU A 176 26.77 31.73 -5.19
C LEU A 176 27.46 30.36 -5.29
N THR A 177 28.36 30.23 -6.26
CA THR A 177 29.25 29.06 -6.40
C THR A 177 30.70 29.48 -6.11
N ASP A 178 31.53 28.52 -5.72
CA ASP A 178 32.97 28.70 -5.47
C ASP A 178 33.75 27.49 -6.00
N GLU A 179 35.01 27.72 -6.35
CA GLU A 179 35.98 26.68 -6.74
C GLU A 179 37.02 26.37 -5.66
N ASP A 180 37.33 27.30 -4.75
CA ASP A 180 38.41 27.11 -3.76
C ASP A 180 38.36 28.11 -2.59
N PHE A 181 37.85 27.63 -1.46
CA PHE A 181 37.78 28.40 -0.21
C PHE A 181 39.15 28.88 0.33
N ALA A 182 40.29 28.35 -0.13
CA ALA A 182 41.61 28.79 0.32
C ALA A 182 42.02 30.16 -0.22
N LYS A 183 41.38 30.64 -1.30
CA LYS A 183 41.61 31.98 -1.89
C LYS A 183 41.08 33.12 -1.01
N PHE A 184 40.21 32.82 -0.04
CA PHE A 184 39.51 33.83 0.75
C PHE A 184 40.30 34.35 1.96
N SER A 185 40.34 35.69 2.07
CA SER A 185 40.94 36.39 3.21
C SER A 185 40.07 36.27 4.48
N PRO A 186 40.68 36.12 5.67
CA PRO A 186 39.94 36.17 6.95
C PRO A 186 39.30 37.54 7.21
N MET A 187 38.22 37.55 8.00
CA MET A 187 37.48 38.75 8.36
C MET A 187 37.43 38.92 9.90
N PRO A 188 38.51 39.44 10.53
CA PRO A 188 38.72 39.35 11.98
C PRO A 188 37.76 40.20 12.83
N THR A 189 37.01 41.13 12.24
CA THR A 189 36.05 42.03 12.90
C THR A 189 34.60 41.56 12.79
N VAL A 190 34.31 40.59 11.92
CA VAL A 190 32.95 40.09 11.69
C VAL A 190 32.43 39.35 12.92
N THR A 191 31.26 39.76 13.39
CA THR A 191 30.55 39.15 14.53
C THR A 191 29.31 38.37 14.12
N PHE A 192 28.78 38.62 12.92
CA PHE A 192 27.67 37.90 12.28
C PHE A 192 28.09 37.52 10.86
N MET A 193 28.08 36.22 10.55
CA MET A 193 28.46 35.68 9.25
C MET A 193 27.38 34.72 8.74
N SER A 194 26.82 35.02 7.57
CA SER A 194 25.70 34.29 6.97
C SER A 194 25.96 34.03 5.49
N LEU A 195 25.96 32.76 5.11
CA LEU A 195 26.24 32.23 3.77
C LEU A 195 25.18 31.20 3.34
N TYR A 196 24.00 31.19 3.98
CA TYR A 196 22.97 30.17 3.75
C TYR A 196 22.38 30.21 2.34
N LEU A 197 21.81 29.10 1.85
CA LEU A 197 21.14 29.02 0.54
C LEU A 197 22.02 29.57 -0.60
N ASN A 198 23.18 28.95 -0.76
CA ASN A 198 24.08 29.14 -1.88
C ASN A 198 24.41 27.76 -2.49
N SER A 199 25.49 27.64 -3.25
CA SER A 199 25.95 26.38 -3.85
C SER A 199 27.44 26.18 -3.61
N PHE A 200 27.88 26.52 -2.40
CA PHE A 200 29.24 26.30 -1.93
C PHE A 200 29.50 24.81 -1.68
N ASN A 201 30.60 24.30 -2.23
CA ASN A 201 31.04 22.91 -2.11
C ASN A 201 32.37 22.83 -1.30
N GLY A 202 32.89 21.62 -1.10
CA GLY A 202 34.17 21.41 -0.40
C GLY A 202 34.01 21.20 1.10
N SER A 203 35.12 21.26 1.84
CA SER A 203 35.13 21.07 3.30
C SER A 203 34.69 22.32 4.07
N PHE A 204 34.60 22.21 5.40
CA PHE A 204 34.29 23.37 6.26
C PHE A 204 35.22 24.56 5.96
N PRO A 205 34.73 25.79 5.71
CA PRO A 205 35.55 26.81 5.05
C PRO A 205 36.64 27.42 5.95
N ASP A 206 37.87 27.41 5.46
CA ASP A 206 39.08 27.66 6.25
C ASP A 206 39.26 29.14 6.65
N PHE A 207 38.69 30.08 5.88
CA PHE A 207 38.67 31.51 6.24
C PHE A 207 37.73 31.80 7.43
N VAL A 208 36.66 31.01 7.61
CA VAL A 208 35.73 31.15 8.75
C VAL A 208 36.47 30.82 10.04
N LEU A 209 37.25 29.74 10.05
CA LEU A 209 38.11 29.34 11.17
C LEU A 209 39.23 30.36 11.49
N LYS A 210 39.48 31.33 10.62
CA LYS A 210 40.44 32.42 10.83
C LYS A 210 39.75 33.72 11.29
N SER A 211 38.43 33.75 11.37
CA SER A 211 37.59 34.93 11.68
C SER A 211 37.06 34.89 13.13
N GLY A 212 37.98 34.94 14.12
CA GLY A 212 37.73 34.55 15.51
C GLY A 212 36.69 35.32 16.35
N ASN A 213 36.16 36.45 15.84
CA ASN A 213 35.14 37.24 16.53
C ASN A 213 33.69 36.85 16.19
N VAL A 214 33.48 35.89 15.27
CA VAL A 214 32.14 35.45 14.87
C VAL A 214 31.34 34.90 16.06
N THR A 215 30.13 35.43 16.23
CA THR A 215 29.15 35.05 17.28
C THR A 215 27.91 34.38 16.69
N TYR A 216 27.60 34.66 15.43
CA TYR A 216 26.52 34.04 14.66
C TYR A 216 27.13 33.51 13.35
N LEU A 217 27.01 32.21 13.11
CA LEU A 217 27.46 31.55 11.89
C LEU A 217 26.33 30.71 11.26
N ASP A 218 25.94 31.04 10.04
CA ASP A 218 25.00 30.23 9.24
C ASP A 218 25.63 29.84 7.90
N LEU A 219 25.81 28.54 7.69
CA LEU A 219 26.31 27.91 6.46
C LEU A 219 25.26 26.97 5.83
N SER A 220 24.00 27.04 6.28
CA SER A 220 22.97 26.05 5.93
C SER A 220 22.52 26.11 4.47
N GLN A 221 21.95 25.01 3.93
CA GLN A 221 21.51 24.92 2.53
C GLN A 221 22.67 25.22 1.55
N ASN A 222 23.70 24.39 1.60
CA ASN A 222 24.85 24.38 0.69
C ASN A 222 25.23 22.92 0.35
N THR A 223 26.35 22.71 -0.34
CA THR A 223 26.88 21.37 -0.68
C THR A 223 28.22 21.08 0.04
N LEU A 224 28.41 21.66 1.24
CA LEU A 224 29.61 21.44 2.06
C LEU A 224 29.63 20.01 2.60
N PHE A 225 30.81 19.38 2.62
CA PHE A 225 30.96 17.97 2.98
C PHE A 225 32.16 17.70 3.92
N GLY A 226 32.28 16.44 4.32
CA GLY A 226 33.36 15.98 5.22
C GLY A 226 33.10 16.32 6.68
N LYS A 227 34.14 16.25 7.52
CA LYS A 227 33.99 16.37 8.98
C LYS A 227 33.83 17.83 9.43
N ILE A 228 33.01 18.03 10.45
CA ILE A 228 33.01 19.26 11.25
C ILE A 228 34.38 19.35 11.99
N PRO A 229 35.14 20.45 11.91
CA PRO A 229 36.49 20.49 12.48
C PRO A 229 36.51 20.45 14.02
N ASP A 230 37.31 19.58 14.62
CA ASP A 230 37.53 19.53 16.09
C ASP A 230 38.06 20.85 16.67
N THR A 231 38.76 21.65 15.86
CA THR A 231 39.31 22.96 16.26
C THR A 231 38.27 24.08 16.24
N LEU A 232 37.05 23.86 15.73
CA LEU A 232 36.02 24.89 15.55
C LEU A 232 35.73 25.68 16.84
N SER A 233 35.64 24.99 17.99
CA SER A 233 35.39 25.63 19.29
C SER A 233 36.54 26.48 19.82
N GLU A 234 37.77 26.20 19.38
CA GLU A 234 38.98 26.93 19.79
C GLU A 234 39.25 28.12 18.88
N LYS A 235 38.84 28.02 17.61
CA LYS A 235 38.90 29.08 16.61
C LYS A 235 37.79 30.10 16.77
N LEU A 236 36.58 29.68 17.11
CA LEU A 236 35.39 30.53 17.25
C LEU A 236 34.78 30.50 18.68
N PRO A 237 35.54 30.85 19.75
CA PRO A 237 35.12 30.72 21.15
C PRO A 237 34.02 31.70 21.61
N ASN A 238 33.44 32.46 20.67
CA ASN A 238 32.40 33.46 20.92
C ASN A 238 31.04 33.10 20.30
N LEU A 239 30.91 31.95 19.63
CA LEU A 239 29.67 31.48 19.03
C LEU A 239 28.51 31.42 20.03
N ARG A 240 27.35 31.92 19.56
CA ARG A 240 26.04 31.90 20.19
C ARG A 240 25.00 31.21 19.28
N TYR A 241 25.20 31.28 17.97
CA TYR A 241 24.38 30.62 16.97
C TYR A 241 25.31 29.91 15.97
N LEU A 242 25.05 28.63 15.73
CA LEU A 242 25.74 27.81 14.74
C LEU A 242 24.70 26.99 13.95
N ASN A 243 24.60 27.24 12.65
CA ASN A 243 23.73 26.49 11.74
C ASN A 243 24.50 25.94 10.55
N LEU A 244 24.52 24.61 10.43
CA LEU A 244 25.14 23.83 9.36
C LEU A 244 24.11 22.94 8.63
N SER A 245 22.82 23.11 8.90
CA SER A 245 21.77 22.22 8.38
C SER A 245 21.70 22.20 6.85
N ASN A 246 21.16 21.12 6.26
CA ASN A 246 21.03 20.94 4.81
C ASN A 246 22.39 21.09 4.08
N ASN A 247 23.30 20.17 4.40
CA ASN A 247 24.63 20.01 3.81
C ASN A 247 24.95 18.50 3.73
N ALA A 248 26.19 18.15 3.40
CA ALA A 248 26.70 16.77 3.37
C ALA A 248 27.83 16.54 4.40
N PHE A 249 27.82 17.26 5.54
CA PHE A 249 28.77 17.03 6.62
C PHE A 249 28.61 15.62 7.19
N SER A 250 29.72 14.98 7.57
CA SER A 250 29.76 13.56 7.89
C SER A 250 30.68 13.19 9.06
N GLY A 251 30.42 12.03 9.66
CA GLY A 251 31.13 11.55 10.85
C GLY A 251 30.56 12.10 12.16
N PRO A 252 31.26 11.90 13.29
CA PRO A 252 30.77 12.26 14.61
C PRO A 252 30.76 13.78 14.85
N ILE A 253 29.76 14.23 15.63
CA ILE A 253 29.70 15.61 16.14
C ILE A 253 30.87 15.83 17.13
N PRO A 254 31.80 16.78 16.87
CA PRO A 254 33.02 16.92 17.66
C PRO A 254 32.80 17.16 19.16
N ALA A 255 33.46 16.34 19.99
CA ALA A 255 33.39 16.45 21.46
C ALA A 255 33.89 17.81 22.00
N THR A 256 34.73 18.49 21.23
CA THR A 256 35.25 19.83 21.55
C THR A 256 34.18 20.93 21.53
N LEU A 257 33.04 20.73 20.85
CA LEU A 257 31.93 21.69 20.82
C LEU A 257 31.38 22.00 22.22
N GLY A 258 31.52 21.10 23.19
CA GLY A 258 31.19 21.35 24.60
C GLY A 258 31.95 22.52 25.25
N LYS A 259 33.07 22.98 24.65
CA LYS A 259 33.77 24.20 25.05
C LYS A 259 32.96 25.48 24.77
N LEU A 260 31.99 25.46 23.85
CA LEU A 260 31.16 26.61 23.45
C LEU A 260 30.01 26.89 24.43
N THR A 261 30.32 27.13 25.70
CA THR A 261 29.33 27.35 26.79
C THR A 261 28.42 28.58 26.60
N LYS A 262 28.72 29.45 25.61
CA LYS A 262 27.92 30.61 25.19
C LYS A 262 26.84 30.26 24.15
N LEU A 263 26.87 29.06 23.57
CA LEU A 263 26.00 28.67 22.46
C LEU A 263 24.53 28.57 22.91
N GLN A 264 23.63 29.12 22.10
CA GLN A 264 22.19 29.19 22.31
C GLN A 264 21.45 28.37 21.25
N ASP A 265 21.87 28.47 20.00
CA ASP A 265 21.24 27.76 18.89
C ASP A 265 22.28 26.86 18.21
N LEU A 266 22.00 25.55 18.15
CA LEU A 266 22.81 24.53 17.48
C LEU A 266 21.93 23.77 16.47
N ARG A 267 22.20 23.98 15.19
CA ARG A 267 21.48 23.37 14.07
C ARG A 267 22.44 22.61 13.15
N MET A 268 22.21 21.31 12.96
CA MET A 268 23.01 20.41 12.12
C MET A 268 22.11 19.38 11.39
N ALA A 269 20.83 19.67 11.27
CA ALA A 269 19.83 18.77 10.68
C ALA A 269 20.04 18.57 9.17
N THR A 270 19.53 17.48 8.61
CA THR A 270 19.68 17.14 7.17
C THR A 270 21.15 17.13 6.74
N ASN A 271 21.92 16.19 7.29
CA ASN A 271 23.33 15.95 6.99
C ASN A 271 23.60 14.43 7.02
N ASN A 272 24.87 14.01 6.95
CA ASN A 272 25.31 12.61 7.04
C ASN A 272 26.12 12.35 8.34
N LEU A 273 25.74 13.00 9.44
CA LEU A 273 26.43 12.88 10.73
C LEU A 273 26.08 11.56 11.42
N THR A 274 27.03 11.03 12.18
CA THR A 274 26.96 9.72 12.85
C THR A 274 27.42 9.80 14.31
N GLY A 275 27.51 8.67 15.02
CA GLY A 275 28.17 8.60 16.33
C GLY A 275 27.32 8.98 17.54
N GLY A 276 26.00 9.01 17.38
CA GLY A 276 25.02 9.26 18.43
C GLY A 276 24.81 10.74 18.79
N VAL A 277 23.82 10.98 19.65
CA VAL A 277 23.58 12.29 20.25
C VAL A 277 24.59 12.48 21.41
N PRO A 278 25.50 13.48 21.38
CA PRO A 278 26.60 13.51 22.33
C PRO A 278 26.22 13.91 23.77
N GLU A 279 26.76 13.20 24.77
CA GLU A 279 26.53 13.53 26.19
C GLU A 279 27.02 14.93 26.59
N PHE A 280 28.08 15.44 25.95
CA PHE A 280 28.64 16.75 26.29
C PHE A 280 27.64 17.90 26.11
N LEU A 281 26.58 17.72 25.31
CA LEU A 281 25.51 18.71 25.16
C LEU A 281 24.89 19.07 26.53
N GLY A 282 24.84 18.12 27.48
CA GLY A 282 24.38 18.35 28.85
C GLY A 282 25.24 19.30 29.70
N SER A 283 26.37 19.81 29.18
CA SER A 283 27.22 20.84 29.81
C SER A 283 27.08 22.25 29.20
N MET A 284 26.12 22.45 28.27
CA MET A 284 25.93 23.69 27.52
C MET A 284 24.69 24.49 28.00
N PRO A 285 24.71 25.13 29.20
CA PRO A 285 23.51 25.60 29.90
C PRO A 285 22.78 26.79 29.24
N GLN A 286 23.35 27.38 28.20
CA GLN A 286 22.72 28.47 27.44
C GLN A 286 21.88 27.97 26.25
N LEU A 287 21.94 26.67 25.92
CA LEU A 287 21.29 26.11 24.74
C LEU A 287 19.75 26.19 24.82
N ARG A 288 19.15 26.72 23.76
CA ARG A 288 17.71 26.95 23.54
C ARG A 288 17.17 26.14 22.38
N ILE A 289 17.96 25.98 21.32
CA ILE A 289 17.59 25.23 20.12
C ILE A 289 18.65 24.15 19.88
N LEU A 290 18.19 22.90 19.80
CA LEU A 290 18.97 21.75 19.38
C LEU A 290 18.23 21.03 18.26
N GLU A 291 18.73 21.18 17.03
CA GLU A 291 18.17 20.57 15.82
C GLU A 291 19.24 19.67 15.17
N LEU A 292 19.08 18.35 15.32
CA LEU A 292 19.99 17.32 14.81
C LEU A 292 19.30 16.30 13.88
N GLY A 293 18.00 16.43 13.64
CA GLY A 293 17.21 15.47 12.86
C GLY A 293 17.63 15.29 11.39
N ASP A 294 17.12 14.26 10.71
CA ASP A 294 17.54 13.84 9.36
C ASP A 294 19.07 13.62 9.28
N ASN A 295 19.59 12.67 10.05
CA ASN A 295 21.00 12.28 10.11
C ASN A 295 21.13 10.76 10.35
N GLN A 296 22.35 10.22 10.39
CA GLN A 296 22.62 8.79 10.67
C GLN A 296 23.24 8.60 12.06
N LEU A 297 22.72 9.32 13.06
CA LEU A 297 23.31 9.39 14.41
C LEU A 297 23.38 8.00 15.07
N GLY A 298 22.25 7.29 15.11
CA GLY A 298 22.12 6.03 15.84
C GLY A 298 22.19 6.19 17.37
N GLY A 299 22.21 5.07 18.07
CA GLY A 299 22.40 5.03 19.53
C GLY A 299 21.24 5.61 20.34
N ALA A 300 21.52 5.95 21.60
CA ALA A 300 20.52 6.35 22.58
C ALA A 300 20.43 7.88 22.78
N ILE A 301 19.29 8.35 23.30
CA ILE A 301 19.11 9.74 23.75
C ILE A 301 19.75 9.91 25.14
N PRO A 302 20.74 10.80 25.34
CA PRO A 302 21.40 10.95 26.64
C PRO A 302 20.49 11.55 27.72
N PRO A 303 20.33 10.91 28.89
CA PRO A 303 19.60 11.48 30.03
C PRO A 303 20.10 12.86 30.49
N VAL A 304 21.38 13.15 30.24
CA VAL A 304 22.02 14.44 30.58
C VAL A 304 21.45 15.63 29.82
N LEU A 305 20.74 15.42 28.70
CA LEU A 305 20.00 16.50 28.02
C LEU A 305 18.96 17.16 28.93
N GLY A 306 18.40 16.43 29.91
CA GLY A 306 17.47 16.97 30.93
C GLY A 306 18.04 18.11 31.78
N ARG A 307 19.36 18.33 31.76
CA ARG A 307 20.04 19.45 32.43
C ARG A 307 19.89 20.79 31.70
N LEU A 308 19.45 20.80 30.44
CA LEU A 308 19.37 21.99 29.58
C LEU A 308 18.15 22.87 29.91
N GLN A 309 18.17 23.51 31.09
CA GLN A 309 17.04 24.31 31.59
C GLN A 309 16.64 25.51 30.70
N MET A 310 17.47 25.91 29.73
CA MET A 310 17.15 26.95 28.74
C MET A 310 16.52 26.41 27.44
N LEU A 311 16.45 25.08 27.26
CA LEU A 311 16.00 24.46 26.01
C LEU A 311 14.52 24.73 25.74
N GLN A 312 14.23 25.11 24.49
CA GLN A 312 12.92 25.50 23.98
C GLN A 312 12.48 24.62 22.80
N ARG A 313 13.44 24.22 21.96
CA ARG A 313 13.25 23.31 20.81
C ARG A 313 14.25 22.17 20.86
N LEU A 314 13.73 20.95 20.78
CA LEU A 314 14.49 19.70 20.61
C LEU A 314 13.94 18.97 19.38
N ASP A 315 14.79 18.71 18.39
CA ASP A 315 14.41 18.10 17.11
C ASP A 315 15.49 17.09 16.68
N ILE A 316 15.20 15.81 16.84
CA ILE A 316 16.08 14.67 16.48
C ILE A 316 15.25 13.57 15.79
N LYS A 317 14.30 13.97 14.93
CA LYS A 317 13.58 13.05 14.05
C LYS A 317 14.51 12.33 13.08
N ASN A 318 14.10 11.20 12.52
CA ASN A 318 14.74 10.56 11.36
C ASN A 318 16.28 10.45 11.54
N SER A 319 16.69 9.90 12.67
CA SER A 319 18.08 9.90 13.13
C SER A 319 18.62 8.50 13.49
N GLY A 320 17.83 7.46 13.25
CA GLY A 320 18.18 6.07 13.54
C GLY A 320 18.29 5.76 15.03
N LEU A 321 17.69 6.57 15.91
CA LEU A 321 17.85 6.42 17.37
C LEU A 321 17.20 5.12 17.86
N VAL A 322 17.93 4.37 18.70
CA VAL A 322 17.52 3.11 19.32
C VAL A 322 17.67 3.23 20.84
N SER A 323 16.63 3.70 21.54
CA SER A 323 16.55 3.65 23.00
C SER A 323 15.13 3.82 23.52
N THR A 324 14.96 3.62 24.83
CA THR A 324 13.79 4.16 25.54
C THR A 324 13.89 5.68 25.70
N LEU A 325 12.79 6.31 26.11
CA LEU A 325 12.72 7.75 26.42
C LEU A 325 13.27 8.05 27.82
N PRO A 326 14.31 8.90 27.98
CA PRO A 326 14.81 9.27 29.30
C PRO A 326 13.83 10.18 30.05
N SER A 327 13.28 9.71 31.18
CA SER A 327 12.35 10.48 32.02
C SER A 327 12.94 11.82 32.50
N GLN A 328 14.27 11.95 32.53
CA GLN A 328 15.00 13.16 32.88
C GLN A 328 14.71 14.34 31.93
N LEU A 329 14.23 14.09 30.70
CA LEU A 329 13.76 15.13 29.78
C LEU A 329 12.54 15.88 30.34
N GLY A 330 11.77 15.27 31.24
CA GLY A 330 10.71 15.91 32.01
C GLY A 330 11.15 17.15 32.80
N ASN A 331 12.45 17.30 33.09
CA ASN A 331 12.99 18.49 33.77
C ASN A 331 13.02 19.75 32.87
N LEU A 332 12.77 19.64 31.57
CA LEU A 332 12.93 20.71 30.59
C LEU A 332 11.71 21.65 30.56
N LYS A 333 11.55 22.43 31.63
CA LYS A 333 10.37 23.30 31.90
C LYS A 333 10.08 24.34 30.82
N ASN A 334 11.08 24.77 30.05
CA ASN A 334 10.96 25.76 28.97
C ASN A 334 10.72 25.13 27.58
N LEU A 335 10.75 23.80 27.48
CA LEU A 335 10.63 23.08 26.22
C LEU A 335 9.20 23.20 25.71
N ASN A 336 9.06 23.71 24.49
CA ASN A 336 7.77 23.95 23.85
C ASN A 336 7.63 23.23 22.50
N PHE A 337 8.74 22.86 21.86
CA PHE A 337 8.77 21.99 20.69
C PHE A 337 9.65 20.76 20.95
N PHE A 338 9.08 19.57 20.77
CA PHE A 338 9.72 18.29 20.99
C PHE A 338 9.39 17.36 19.81
N GLU A 339 10.40 16.96 19.04
CA GLU A 339 10.23 16.19 17.81
C GLU A 339 11.28 15.06 17.72
N LEU A 340 10.79 13.82 17.74
CA LEU A 340 11.57 12.58 17.71
C LEU A 340 10.97 11.51 16.78
N SER A 341 10.09 11.90 15.85
CA SER A 341 9.47 10.98 14.88
C SER A 341 10.47 10.26 13.98
N LEU A 342 10.04 9.17 13.32
CA LEU A 342 10.85 8.41 12.36
C LEU A 342 12.14 7.84 13.00
N ASN A 343 12.03 7.22 14.17
CA ASN A 343 13.15 6.58 14.86
C ASN A 343 12.76 5.15 15.29
N LEU A 344 13.63 4.47 16.03
CA LEU A 344 13.41 3.13 16.58
C LEU A 344 13.29 3.18 18.12
N LEU A 345 12.68 4.25 18.65
CA LEU A 345 12.49 4.42 20.08
C LEU A 345 11.44 3.44 20.62
N SER A 346 11.65 2.94 21.84
CA SER A 346 10.83 1.86 22.42
C SER A 346 10.41 2.12 23.87
N GLY A 347 9.52 1.27 24.39
CA GLY A 347 8.93 1.45 25.73
C GLY A 347 7.91 2.58 25.79
N GLY A 348 7.49 2.96 26.99
CA GLY A 348 6.39 3.92 27.20
C GLY A 348 6.79 5.38 27.27
N LEU A 349 5.79 6.24 27.10
CA LEU A 349 5.88 7.68 27.35
C LEU A 349 6.08 7.94 28.86
N PRO A 350 7.19 8.55 29.32
CA PRO A 350 7.44 8.72 30.75
C PRO A 350 6.45 9.72 31.40
N PRO A 351 5.75 9.37 32.49
CA PRO A 351 4.85 10.29 33.19
C PRO A 351 5.53 11.59 33.68
N GLU A 352 6.85 11.55 33.92
CA GLU A 352 7.67 12.71 34.29
C GLU A 352 7.68 13.81 33.22
N PHE A 353 7.29 13.51 31.98
CA PHE A 353 7.16 14.49 30.90
C PHE A 353 6.12 15.59 31.22
N ALA A 354 5.24 15.37 32.20
CA ALA A 354 4.41 16.40 32.85
C ALA A 354 5.21 17.61 33.40
N GLY A 355 6.51 17.45 33.67
CA GLY A 355 7.38 18.56 34.06
C GLY A 355 7.68 19.58 32.95
N MET A 356 7.46 19.24 31.68
CA MET A 356 7.64 20.13 30.51
C MET A 356 6.46 21.10 30.33
N ARG A 357 6.23 21.96 31.33
CA ARG A 357 5.03 22.82 31.45
C ARG A 357 4.83 23.84 30.31
N ALA A 358 5.85 24.09 29.49
CA ALA A 358 5.77 24.98 28.33
C ALA A 358 5.36 24.26 27.01
N MET A 359 5.10 22.95 27.04
CA MET A 359 4.86 22.13 25.84
C MET A 359 3.75 22.68 24.95
N ARG A 360 4.02 22.78 23.64
CA ARG A 360 3.09 23.21 22.59
C ARG A 360 2.96 22.17 21.49
N ASP A 361 4.09 21.71 20.99
CA ASP A 361 4.16 20.84 19.82
C ASP A 361 4.99 19.61 20.19
N PHE A 362 4.30 18.47 20.37
CA PHE A 362 4.88 17.20 20.78
C PHE A 362 4.68 16.15 19.67
N GLY A 363 5.78 15.74 19.03
CA GLY A 363 5.83 14.77 17.93
C GLY A 363 6.81 13.64 18.22
N ILE A 364 6.32 12.39 18.11
CA ILE A 364 7.13 11.17 18.25
C ILE A 364 6.54 10.00 17.43
N SER A 365 5.85 10.33 16.36
CA SER A 365 5.20 9.37 15.46
C SER A 365 6.19 8.51 14.66
N THR A 366 5.77 7.33 14.21
CA THR A 366 6.66 6.35 13.55
C THR A 366 7.86 6.00 14.45
N ASN A 367 7.56 5.29 15.53
CA ASN A 367 8.50 4.68 16.47
C ASN A 367 7.93 3.31 16.92
N ASN A 368 8.59 2.63 17.87
CA ASN A 368 8.14 1.37 18.46
C ASN A 368 7.74 1.55 19.94
N LEU A 369 7.09 2.68 20.27
CA LEU A 369 6.65 2.96 21.63
C LEU A 369 5.47 2.05 22.03
N THR A 370 5.41 1.67 23.31
CA THR A 370 4.45 0.70 23.85
C THR A 370 3.81 1.20 25.15
N GLY A 371 2.67 0.62 25.54
CA GLY A 371 2.00 0.99 26.80
C GLY A 371 1.10 2.22 26.69
N GLU A 372 0.58 2.67 27.82
CA GLU A 372 -0.49 3.69 27.86
C GLU A 372 0.01 5.14 27.73
N ILE A 373 -0.87 6.02 27.24
CA ILE A 373 -0.66 7.46 27.21
C ILE A 373 -0.92 8.04 28.62
N PRO A 374 0.06 8.61 29.34
CA PRO A 374 -0.14 9.02 30.73
C PRO A 374 -1.12 10.21 30.85
N PRO A 375 -2.24 10.09 31.58
CA PRO A 375 -3.25 11.16 31.70
C PRO A 375 -2.70 12.49 32.26
N VAL A 376 -1.67 12.39 33.10
CA VAL A 376 -1.00 13.52 33.78
C VAL A 376 -0.30 14.50 32.83
N LEU A 377 -0.04 14.12 31.58
CA LEU A 377 0.53 15.04 30.58
C LEU A 377 -0.45 16.17 30.26
N PHE A 378 -1.72 15.84 30.01
CA PHE A 378 -2.73 16.81 29.56
C PHE A 378 -3.24 17.75 30.66
N THR A 379 -3.12 17.36 31.93
CA THR A 379 -3.32 18.28 33.08
C THR A 379 -2.14 19.23 33.29
N SER A 380 -0.97 18.92 32.70
CA SER A 380 0.29 19.64 32.95
C SER A 380 0.79 20.47 31.76
N TRP A 381 0.19 20.30 30.58
CA TRP A 381 0.54 20.99 29.33
C TRP A 381 -0.59 21.93 28.83
N PRO A 382 -0.89 23.03 29.53
CA PRO A 382 -1.99 23.94 29.17
C PRO A 382 -1.74 24.74 27.87
N GLU A 383 -0.50 24.75 27.36
CA GLU A 383 -0.13 25.42 26.10
C GLU A 383 -0.20 24.50 24.86
N LEU A 384 -0.52 23.22 25.03
CA LEU A 384 -0.47 22.18 23.98
C LEU A 384 -1.36 22.52 22.77
N LYS A 385 -0.81 22.35 21.56
CA LYS A 385 -1.43 22.62 20.25
C LYS A 385 -1.36 21.43 19.30
N SER A 386 -0.28 20.66 19.36
CA SER A 386 -0.08 19.47 18.53
C SER A 386 0.36 18.31 19.43
N PHE A 387 -0.39 17.21 19.39
CA PHE A 387 -0.02 15.94 20.00
C PHE A 387 -0.06 14.84 18.94
N GLN A 388 1.12 14.32 18.58
CA GLN A 388 1.34 13.43 17.45
C GLN A 388 2.14 12.20 17.89
N VAL A 389 1.44 11.10 18.12
CA VAL A 389 2.00 9.80 18.55
C VAL A 389 1.58 8.66 17.62
N GLN A 390 1.03 8.99 16.45
CA GLN A 390 0.58 8.04 15.44
C GLN A 390 1.69 7.08 14.96
N ASN A 391 1.32 5.91 14.45
CA ASN A 391 2.25 4.89 13.97
C ASN A 391 3.25 4.45 15.06
N ASN A 392 2.70 3.82 16.10
CA ASN A 392 3.41 3.24 17.25
C ASN A 392 2.62 2.00 17.73
N SER A 393 3.02 1.39 18.85
CA SER A 393 2.35 0.25 19.49
C SER A 393 1.75 0.62 20.85
N LEU A 394 1.26 1.86 21.00
CA LEU A 394 0.67 2.36 22.25
C LEU A 394 -0.66 1.64 22.54
N THR A 395 -0.91 1.33 23.81
CA THR A 395 -2.05 0.53 24.29
C THR A 395 -2.90 1.30 25.31
N GLY A 396 -3.91 0.63 25.88
CA GLY A 396 -4.78 1.23 26.88
C GLY A 396 -5.82 2.17 26.28
N LYS A 397 -6.42 3.02 27.12
CA LYS A 397 -7.50 3.94 26.72
C LYS A 397 -6.99 5.33 26.37
N ILE A 398 -7.70 6.04 25.49
CA ILE A 398 -7.52 7.49 25.32
C ILE A 398 -7.89 8.19 26.64
N PRO A 399 -7.00 8.99 27.26
CA PRO A 399 -7.32 9.63 28.55
C PRO A 399 -8.40 10.73 28.43
N PRO A 400 -9.46 10.72 29.26
CA PRO A 400 -10.41 11.84 29.36
C PRO A 400 -9.74 13.19 29.69
N GLU A 401 -8.64 13.15 30.45
CA GLU A 401 -7.76 14.29 30.73
C GLU A 401 -7.35 15.08 29.49
N LEU A 402 -7.30 14.46 28.30
CA LEU A 402 -6.93 15.11 27.05
C LEU A 402 -7.87 16.29 26.73
N GLY A 403 -9.15 16.20 27.10
CA GLY A 403 -10.12 17.30 26.99
C GLY A 403 -9.71 18.59 27.73
N LYS A 404 -8.77 18.53 28.68
CA LYS A 404 -8.26 19.69 29.43
C LYS A 404 -7.26 20.53 28.62
N ALA A 405 -6.71 20.00 27.52
CA ALA A 405 -5.78 20.70 26.64
C ALA A 405 -6.47 21.69 25.67
N LYS A 406 -7.14 22.73 26.20
CA LYS A 406 -8.03 23.65 25.45
C LYS A 406 -7.41 24.40 24.25
N LYS A 407 -6.09 24.36 24.08
CA LYS A 407 -5.37 24.97 22.94
C LYS A 407 -5.05 23.99 21.81
N LEU A 408 -5.41 22.71 21.95
CA LEU A 408 -5.10 21.65 20.99
C LEU A 408 -5.79 21.92 19.64
N GLN A 409 -5.04 21.74 18.56
CA GLN A 409 -5.43 21.96 17.17
C GLN A 409 -5.30 20.67 16.34
N PHE A 410 -4.29 19.84 16.65
CA PHE A 410 -4.01 18.58 15.98
C PHE A 410 -3.88 17.46 17.01
N LEU A 411 -4.70 16.42 16.87
CA LEU A 411 -4.63 15.21 17.69
C LEU A 411 -4.57 13.98 16.78
N TYR A 412 -3.37 13.39 16.67
CA TYR A 412 -3.11 12.21 15.83
C TYR A 412 -2.66 11.03 16.72
N LEU A 413 -3.57 10.08 16.89
CA LEU A 413 -3.36 8.83 17.64
C LEU A 413 -3.40 7.58 16.73
N PHE A 414 -3.57 7.78 15.42
CA PHE A 414 -3.84 6.70 14.47
C PHE A 414 -2.72 5.67 14.32
N THR A 415 -3.04 4.46 13.87
CA THR A 415 -2.09 3.33 13.76
C THR A 415 -1.40 3.07 15.10
N ASN A 416 -2.18 2.58 16.06
CA ASN A 416 -1.76 2.17 17.40
C ASN A 416 -2.65 0.99 17.86
N HIS A 417 -2.55 0.60 19.14
CA HIS A 417 -3.35 -0.46 19.77
C HIS A 417 -4.24 0.10 20.90
N LEU A 418 -4.75 1.33 20.73
CA LEU A 418 -5.62 1.97 21.71
C LEU A 418 -6.99 1.28 21.73
N THR A 419 -7.57 1.15 22.92
CA THR A 419 -8.77 0.35 23.21
C THR A 419 -9.82 1.15 23.98
N GLY A 420 -11.06 0.64 24.00
CA GLY A 420 -12.17 1.27 24.72
C GLY A 420 -12.77 2.46 23.98
N SER A 421 -13.64 3.19 24.66
CA SER A 421 -14.44 4.27 24.05
C SER A 421 -13.70 5.58 23.88
N ILE A 422 -14.01 6.28 22.79
CA ILE A 422 -13.67 7.69 22.58
C ILE A 422 -14.24 8.51 23.75
N PRO A 423 -13.43 9.27 24.52
CA PRO A 423 -13.91 10.07 25.64
C PRO A 423 -14.82 11.22 25.16
N ALA A 424 -15.92 11.46 25.88
CA ALA A 424 -16.84 12.56 25.56
C ALA A 424 -16.18 13.94 25.77
N GLU A 425 -15.18 14.00 26.65
CA GLU A 425 -14.35 15.15 27.00
C GLU A 425 -13.54 15.69 25.81
N LEU A 426 -13.30 14.87 24.77
CA LEU A 426 -12.71 15.34 23.51
C LEU A 426 -13.61 16.38 22.81
N GLY A 427 -14.92 16.33 23.04
CA GLY A 427 -15.87 17.33 22.57
C GLY A 427 -15.70 18.72 23.19
N GLU A 428 -14.91 18.86 24.26
CA GLU A 428 -14.61 20.15 24.89
C GLU A 428 -13.36 20.85 24.30
N LEU A 429 -12.81 20.35 23.19
CA LEU A 429 -11.59 20.86 22.54
C LEU A 429 -11.94 21.85 21.42
N GLU A 430 -12.60 22.97 21.74
CA GLU A 430 -13.16 23.94 20.78
C GLU A 430 -12.19 24.47 19.70
N ASN A 431 -10.87 24.37 19.91
CA ASN A 431 -9.81 24.77 18.97
C ASN A 431 -9.31 23.65 18.05
N LEU A 432 -9.81 22.42 18.18
CA LEU A 432 -9.36 21.27 17.42
C LEU A 432 -9.73 21.44 15.93
N THR A 433 -8.74 21.33 15.06
CA THR A 433 -8.90 21.48 13.60
C THR A 433 -8.79 20.15 12.85
N GLU A 434 -8.03 19.18 13.37
CA GLU A 434 -7.94 17.82 12.81
C GLU A 434 -7.87 16.79 13.96
N LEU A 435 -8.72 15.77 13.89
CA LEU A 435 -8.79 14.64 14.81
C LEU A 435 -8.66 13.34 14.01
N ASP A 436 -7.65 12.55 14.33
CA ASP A 436 -7.41 11.26 13.68
C ASP A 436 -7.12 10.17 14.71
N LEU A 437 -8.10 9.28 14.86
CA LEU A 437 -8.13 8.13 15.78
C LEU A 437 -8.19 6.80 15.01
N SER A 438 -7.94 6.82 13.70
CA SER A 438 -8.09 5.67 12.82
C SER A 438 -7.09 4.53 13.10
N ALA A 439 -7.33 3.35 12.54
CA ALA A 439 -6.45 2.17 12.65
C ALA A 439 -6.03 1.88 14.11
N ASN A 440 -7.03 1.61 14.94
CA ASN A 440 -6.89 1.30 16.37
C ASN A 440 -7.92 0.20 16.76
N SER A 441 -8.10 -0.06 18.06
CA SER A 441 -9.07 -1.03 18.59
C SER A 441 -10.12 -0.36 19.49
N LEU A 442 -10.51 0.87 19.14
CA LEU A 442 -11.52 1.64 19.88
C LEU A 442 -12.91 1.01 19.72
N THR A 443 -13.73 1.11 20.76
CA THR A 443 -15.04 0.43 20.87
C THR A 443 -16.15 1.36 21.34
N GLY A 444 -17.41 0.98 21.11
CA GLY A 444 -18.57 1.77 21.59
C GLY A 444 -18.90 2.97 20.71
N PRO A 445 -19.82 3.85 21.15
CA PRO A 445 -20.39 4.90 20.31
C PRO A 445 -19.46 6.10 20.06
N ILE A 446 -19.63 6.71 18.90
CA ILE A 446 -19.14 8.06 18.61
C ILE A 446 -19.83 9.04 19.57
N PRO A 447 -19.12 9.82 20.41
CA PRO A 447 -19.77 10.74 21.34
C PRO A 447 -20.43 11.92 20.62
N SER A 448 -21.70 12.21 20.93
CA SER A 448 -22.43 13.38 20.40
C SER A 448 -21.77 14.71 20.77
N SER A 449 -20.99 14.75 21.85
CA SER A 449 -20.19 15.91 22.26
C SER A 449 -19.15 16.35 21.21
N LEU A 450 -18.70 15.45 20.32
CA LEU A 450 -17.83 15.83 19.19
C LEU A 450 -18.49 16.86 18.26
N GLY A 451 -19.83 16.90 18.23
CA GLY A 451 -20.60 17.91 17.51
C GLY A 451 -20.38 19.36 17.97
N ASN A 452 -19.74 19.57 19.14
CA ASN A 452 -19.33 20.88 19.63
C ASN A 452 -18.08 21.44 18.92
N LEU A 453 -17.30 20.58 18.23
CA LEU A 453 -16.01 20.94 17.64
C LEU A 453 -16.16 21.75 16.33
N LYS A 454 -16.66 22.99 16.45
CA LYS A 454 -17.03 23.85 15.30
C LYS A 454 -15.87 24.25 14.39
N GLN A 455 -14.62 24.13 14.85
CA GLN A 455 -13.41 24.40 14.07
C GLN A 455 -12.84 23.15 13.37
N LEU A 456 -13.39 21.96 13.63
CA LEU A 456 -12.86 20.71 13.10
C LEU A 456 -13.10 20.61 11.59
N THR A 457 -12.03 20.32 10.85
CA THR A 457 -12.01 20.20 9.39
C THR A 457 -11.83 18.77 8.91
N LYS A 458 -11.17 17.91 9.71
CA LYS A 458 -11.02 16.47 9.50
C LYS A 458 -11.42 15.71 10.75
N LEU A 459 -12.30 14.73 10.60
CA LEU A 459 -12.64 13.71 11.59
C LEU A 459 -12.42 12.34 10.94
N ALA A 460 -11.38 11.62 11.38
CA ALA A 460 -11.06 10.28 10.90
C ALA A 460 -11.11 9.27 12.06
N LEU A 461 -11.99 8.28 11.92
CA LEU A 461 -12.32 7.24 12.90
C LEU A 461 -12.21 5.81 12.31
N PHE A 462 -11.79 5.71 11.05
CA PHE A 462 -11.84 4.47 10.26
C PHE A 462 -10.96 3.35 10.81
N PHE A 463 -11.25 2.08 10.45
CA PHE A 463 -10.52 0.90 10.94
C PHE A 463 -10.45 0.88 12.48
N ASN A 464 -11.63 0.74 13.10
CA ASN A 464 -11.83 0.56 14.54
C ASN A 464 -13.02 -0.42 14.75
N ASN A 465 -13.45 -0.64 15.99
CA ASN A 465 -14.65 -1.42 16.31
C ASN A 465 -15.71 -0.56 17.03
N LEU A 466 -15.90 0.68 16.55
CA LEU A 466 -16.94 1.59 17.04
C LEU A 466 -18.33 1.05 16.69
N THR A 467 -19.29 1.26 17.57
CA THR A 467 -20.67 0.74 17.45
C THR A 467 -21.71 1.85 17.60
N GLY A 468 -22.99 1.52 17.49
CA GLY A 468 -24.06 2.51 17.63
C GLY A 468 -24.28 3.35 16.37
N VAL A 469 -25.04 4.45 16.52
CA VAL A 469 -25.40 5.35 15.41
C VAL A 469 -24.41 6.49 15.24
N ILE A 470 -24.33 7.07 14.05
CA ILE A 470 -23.64 8.35 13.81
C ILE A 470 -24.50 9.47 14.45
N PRO A 471 -24.00 10.24 15.43
CA PRO A 471 -24.83 11.22 16.14
C PRO A 471 -25.28 12.37 15.22
N PRO A 472 -26.54 12.84 15.32
CA PRO A 472 -27.02 13.97 14.53
C PRO A 472 -26.25 15.27 14.83
N GLU A 473 -25.60 15.36 15.99
CA GLU A 473 -24.71 16.47 16.36
C GLU A 473 -23.46 16.57 15.47
N ILE A 474 -23.06 15.52 14.73
CA ILE A 474 -21.96 15.62 13.75
C ILE A 474 -22.30 16.62 12.64
N GLY A 475 -23.56 16.67 12.19
CA GLY A 475 -24.04 17.68 11.23
C GLY A 475 -23.96 19.13 11.73
N ASN A 476 -23.68 19.32 13.02
CA ASN A 476 -23.55 20.62 13.69
C ASN A 476 -22.12 21.21 13.54
N MET A 477 -21.17 20.48 12.91
CA MET A 477 -19.75 20.82 12.78
C MET A 477 -19.44 21.53 11.44
N THR A 478 -19.95 22.75 11.23
CA THR A 478 -20.02 23.39 9.89
C THR A 478 -18.68 23.65 9.17
N ALA A 479 -17.53 23.56 9.84
CA ALA A 479 -16.20 23.62 9.23
C ALA A 479 -15.69 22.28 8.65
N LEU A 480 -16.40 21.17 8.90
CA LEU A 480 -15.97 19.82 8.55
C LEU A 480 -15.90 19.62 7.03
N GLN A 481 -14.73 19.21 6.55
CA GLN A 481 -14.39 19.02 5.13
C GLN A 481 -14.20 17.53 4.80
N SER A 482 -13.67 16.76 5.76
CA SER A 482 -13.54 15.30 5.68
C SER A 482 -14.17 14.67 6.92
N PHE A 483 -15.15 13.80 6.70
CA PHE A 483 -15.69 12.88 7.71
C PHE A 483 -15.48 11.45 7.21
N ASP A 484 -14.74 10.66 7.99
CA ASP A 484 -14.44 9.28 7.68
C ASP A 484 -14.64 8.38 8.90
N ALA A 485 -15.53 7.42 8.77
CA ALA A 485 -15.87 6.41 9.77
C ALA A 485 -16.00 5.01 9.15
N ASN A 486 -15.27 4.73 8.05
CA ASN A 486 -15.30 3.44 7.37
C ASN A 486 -14.73 2.28 8.21
N THR A 487 -15.03 1.04 7.83
CA THR A 487 -14.52 -0.21 8.44
C THR A 487 -14.67 -0.19 9.97
N ASN A 488 -15.92 -0.26 10.41
CA ASN A 488 -16.37 -0.19 11.80
C ASN A 488 -17.67 -1.00 11.99
N SER A 489 -18.24 -1.00 13.19
CA SER A 489 -19.49 -1.69 13.54
C SER A 489 -20.67 -0.72 13.76
N LEU A 490 -20.67 0.44 13.11
CA LEU A 490 -21.74 1.45 13.19
C LEU A 490 -23.01 0.95 12.49
N HIS A 491 -24.17 1.43 12.92
CA HIS A 491 -25.47 1.02 12.39
C HIS A 491 -26.52 2.13 12.40
N GLY A 492 -27.67 1.87 11.77
CA GLY A 492 -28.77 2.82 11.65
C GLY A 492 -28.58 3.82 10.51
N GLU A 493 -29.40 4.88 10.49
CA GLU A 493 -29.45 5.82 9.36
C GLU A 493 -28.32 6.85 9.37
N LEU A 494 -27.92 7.30 8.18
CA LEU A 494 -27.04 8.45 8.02
C LEU A 494 -27.82 9.74 8.39
N PRO A 495 -27.48 10.46 9.47
CA PRO A 495 -28.36 11.48 10.04
C PRO A 495 -28.57 12.65 9.07
N ALA A 496 -29.84 13.04 8.86
CA ALA A 496 -30.24 14.09 7.92
C ALA A 496 -29.53 15.45 8.15
N THR A 497 -29.07 15.72 9.36
CA THR A 497 -28.26 16.90 9.73
C THR A 497 -26.93 16.98 8.98
N ILE A 498 -26.41 15.89 8.42
CA ILE A 498 -25.18 15.87 7.61
C ILE A 498 -25.27 16.83 6.40
N THR A 499 -26.49 17.09 5.90
CA THR A 499 -26.75 18.08 4.83
C THR A 499 -26.47 19.54 5.24
N ALA A 500 -26.29 19.82 6.53
CA ALA A 500 -25.88 21.13 7.03
C ALA A 500 -24.35 21.38 6.94
N LEU A 501 -23.55 20.36 6.63
CA LEU A 501 -22.09 20.46 6.52
C LEU A 501 -21.66 21.16 5.21
N ARG A 502 -21.83 22.48 5.14
CA ARG A 502 -21.54 23.32 3.95
C ARG A 502 -20.06 23.40 3.53
N SER A 503 -19.17 22.72 4.22
CA SER A 503 -17.74 22.59 3.88
C SER A 503 -17.36 21.18 3.38
N LEU A 504 -18.27 20.20 3.43
CA LEU A 504 -17.97 18.79 3.21
C LEU A 504 -17.50 18.50 1.78
N GLN A 505 -16.43 17.71 1.66
CA GLN A 505 -15.78 17.31 0.42
C GLN A 505 -15.50 15.80 0.38
N TYR A 506 -15.20 15.19 1.53
CA TYR A 506 -14.94 13.76 1.69
C TYR A 506 -15.91 13.17 2.71
N LEU A 507 -16.64 12.11 2.31
CA LEU A 507 -17.55 11.35 3.16
C LEU A 507 -17.36 9.86 2.92
N ALA A 508 -16.90 9.11 3.93
CA ALA A 508 -16.78 7.66 3.87
C ALA A 508 -17.39 7.00 5.11
N VAL A 509 -18.31 6.07 4.88
CA VAL A 509 -18.99 5.24 5.91
C VAL A 509 -19.10 3.78 5.46
N PHE A 510 -18.24 3.35 4.53
CA PHE A 510 -18.23 1.99 3.98
C PHE A 510 -17.80 0.94 5.01
N ASP A 511 -18.05 -0.34 4.73
CA ASP A 511 -17.76 -1.48 5.62
C ASP A 511 -18.32 -1.26 7.03
N ASN A 512 -19.64 -1.13 7.13
CA ASN A 512 -20.40 -0.92 8.37
C ASN A 512 -21.77 -1.62 8.26
N HIS A 513 -22.60 -1.51 9.31
CA HIS A 513 -23.98 -2.02 9.35
C HIS A 513 -25.03 -0.89 9.22
N MET A 514 -24.69 0.20 8.52
CA MET A 514 -25.62 1.33 8.31
C MET A 514 -26.81 0.91 7.45
N SER A 515 -27.95 1.58 7.62
CA SER A 515 -29.20 1.25 6.95
C SER A 515 -30.07 2.47 6.68
N GLY A 516 -31.33 2.27 6.26
CA GLY A 516 -32.25 3.35 5.94
C GLY A 516 -31.92 4.02 4.61
N THR A 517 -32.17 5.33 4.50
CA THR A 517 -31.96 6.10 3.25
C THR A 517 -30.88 7.17 3.38
N ILE A 518 -30.23 7.53 2.27
CA ILE A 518 -29.29 8.65 2.23
C ILE A 518 -30.07 9.97 2.06
N PRO A 519 -29.83 11.02 2.86
CA PRO A 519 -30.55 12.28 2.78
C PRO A 519 -30.53 12.92 1.38
N ALA A 520 -31.70 13.08 0.75
CA ALA A 520 -31.82 13.47 -0.68
C ALA A 520 -31.26 14.85 -1.06
N ASP A 521 -31.03 15.74 -0.08
CA ASP A 521 -30.40 17.05 -0.25
C ASP A 521 -28.87 17.02 -0.04
N LEU A 522 -28.26 15.85 0.16
CA LEU A 522 -26.81 15.67 0.22
C LEU A 522 -26.16 16.01 -1.15
N GLY A 523 -25.01 16.68 -1.10
CA GLY A 523 -24.31 17.22 -2.28
C GLY A 523 -24.80 18.58 -2.75
N LYS A 524 -26.01 19.00 -2.37
CA LYS A 524 -26.66 20.23 -2.84
C LYS A 524 -25.87 21.50 -2.51
N GLY A 525 -25.26 22.08 -3.54
CA GLY A 525 -24.35 23.23 -3.43
C GLY A 525 -22.99 22.92 -2.77
N LEU A 526 -22.61 21.65 -2.66
CA LEU A 526 -21.31 21.19 -2.15
C LEU A 526 -20.37 20.81 -3.30
N ALA A 527 -19.06 20.92 -3.06
CA ALA A 527 -18.03 20.37 -3.95
C ALA A 527 -17.51 19.05 -3.39
N LEU A 528 -18.41 18.05 -3.26
CA LEU A 528 -18.04 16.69 -2.90
C LEU A 528 -17.02 16.15 -3.91
N GLN A 529 -15.98 15.49 -3.41
CA GLN A 529 -14.87 14.87 -4.15
C GLN A 529 -14.93 13.36 -4.01
N HIS A 530 -15.09 12.86 -2.78
CA HIS A 530 -15.14 11.43 -2.49
C HIS A 530 -16.37 11.11 -1.65
N VAL A 531 -17.20 10.19 -2.13
CA VAL A 531 -18.37 9.67 -1.41
C VAL A 531 -18.38 8.15 -1.46
N SER A 532 -18.36 7.50 -0.29
CA SER A 532 -18.38 6.05 -0.18
C SER A 532 -19.39 5.55 0.87
N PHE A 533 -20.34 4.75 0.39
CA PHE A 533 -21.39 4.05 1.14
C PHE A 533 -21.27 2.51 1.02
N THR A 534 -20.20 2.03 0.39
CA THR A 534 -19.98 0.62 0.01
C THR A 534 -20.18 -0.37 1.16
N ASN A 535 -20.67 -1.58 0.87
CA ASN A 535 -20.79 -2.69 1.82
C ASN A 535 -21.51 -2.29 3.13
N ASN A 536 -22.81 -2.02 2.98
CA ASN A 536 -23.75 -1.60 4.03
C ASN A 536 -25.17 -2.07 3.64
N SER A 537 -26.17 -1.76 4.47
CA SER A 537 -27.59 -2.06 4.23
C SER A 537 -28.41 -0.81 3.84
N PHE A 538 -27.80 0.17 3.16
CA PHE A 538 -28.53 1.36 2.69
C PHE A 538 -29.53 1.02 1.59
N SER A 539 -30.57 1.85 1.49
CA SER A 539 -31.72 1.64 0.61
C SER A 539 -32.31 2.96 0.09
N GLY A 540 -33.27 2.87 -0.83
CA GLY A 540 -33.85 4.03 -1.50
C GLY A 540 -32.93 4.58 -2.60
N GLU A 541 -33.17 5.80 -3.05
CA GLU A 541 -32.44 6.41 -4.16
C GLU A 541 -31.12 7.06 -3.72
N LEU A 542 -30.12 7.10 -4.62
CA LEU A 542 -28.94 7.94 -4.42
C LEU A 542 -29.32 9.43 -4.54
N PRO A 543 -28.73 10.34 -3.73
CA PRO A 543 -29.09 11.76 -3.76
C PRO A 543 -28.89 12.40 -5.14
N ARG A 544 -29.97 12.95 -5.72
CA ARG A 544 -29.97 13.61 -7.03
C ARG A 544 -28.93 14.73 -7.18
N HIS A 545 -28.46 15.29 -6.07
CA HIS A 545 -27.53 16.42 -5.98
C HIS A 545 -26.06 16.01 -5.70
N ILE A 546 -25.73 14.72 -5.71
CA ILE A 546 -24.43 14.20 -5.24
C ILE A 546 -23.20 14.77 -5.98
N CYS A 547 -23.34 15.19 -7.24
CA CYS A 547 -22.32 15.90 -8.02
C CYS A 547 -22.74 17.32 -8.47
N ASP A 548 -23.61 18.02 -7.74
CA ASP A 548 -24.00 19.44 -8.01
C ASP A 548 -22.78 20.38 -8.18
N GLY A 549 -21.66 20.07 -7.52
CA GLY A 549 -20.42 20.86 -7.58
C GLY A 549 -19.40 20.45 -8.64
N PHE A 550 -19.68 19.45 -9.47
CA PHE A 550 -18.80 18.93 -10.54
C PHE A 550 -17.38 18.52 -10.11
N ALA A 551 -17.19 18.21 -8.82
CA ALA A 551 -15.88 17.91 -8.22
C ALA A 551 -15.71 16.44 -7.80
N LEU A 552 -16.75 15.61 -7.95
CA LEU A 552 -16.79 14.23 -7.47
C LEU A 552 -15.88 13.36 -8.35
N ASP A 553 -14.81 12.82 -7.77
CA ASP A 553 -13.85 11.93 -8.42
C ASP A 553 -14.09 10.45 -8.03
N HIS A 554 -14.58 10.18 -6.83
CA HIS A 554 -14.95 8.84 -6.36
C HIS A 554 -16.40 8.79 -5.90
N LEU A 555 -17.16 7.86 -6.48
CA LEU A 555 -18.50 7.48 -6.03
C LEU A 555 -18.59 5.96 -5.89
N THR A 556 -18.66 5.46 -4.65
CA THR A 556 -18.80 4.02 -4.41
C THR A 556 -19.97 3.71 -3.48
N ALA A 557 -20.94 2.95 -3.97
CA ALA A 557 -22.16 2.54 -3.27
C ALA A 557 -22.49 1.05 -3.46
N ASN A 558 -21.54 0.29 -3.99
CA ASN A 558 -21.65 -1.13 -4.28
C ASN A 558 -21.90 -2.00 -3.02
N TYR A 559 -22.48 -3.19 -3.20
CA TYR A 559 -22.95 -4.09 -2.15
C TYR A 559 -23.89 -3.38 -1.15
N ASN A 560 -25.07 -2.98 -1.63
CA ASN A 560 -26.13 -2.32 -0.86
C ASN A 560 -27.52 -2.69 -1.43
N ASN A 561 -28.59 -2.10 -0.91
CA ASN A 561 -29.97 -2.27 -1.36
C ASN A 561 -30.54 -0.98 -2.00
N PHE A 562 -29.70 -0.18 -2.68
CA PHE A 562 -30.13 1.06 -3.33
C PHE A 562 -31.04 0.77 -4.53
N THR A 563 -32.05 1.62 -4.73
CA THR A 563 -33.09 1.49 -5.76
C THR A 563 -33.22 2.79 -6.58
N GLY A 564 -34.11 2.78 -7.58
CA GLY A 564 -34.42 3.96 -8.38
C GLY A 564 -33.35 4.32 -9.41
N ALA A 565 -33.51 5.49 -10.03
CA ALA A 565 -32.64 5.94 -11.10
C ALA A 565 -31.32 6.53 -10.59
N LEU A 566 -30.24 6.35 -11.37
CA LEU A 566 -28.95 7.00 -11.07
C LEU A 566 -29.06 8.55 -11.20
N PRO A 567 -28.44 9.34 -10.31
CA PRO A 567 -28.55 10.80 -10.32
C PRO A 567 -28.16 11.45 -11.66
N PRO A 568 -29.06 12.22 -12.33
CA PRO A 568 -28.75 12.85 -13.62
C PRO A 568 -27.61 13.88 -13.59
N CYS A 569 -27.16 14.33 -12.41
CA CYS A 569 -25.95 15.14 -12.29
C CYS A 569 -24.67 14.38 -12.67
N LEU A 570 -24.68 13.03 -12.59
CA LEU A 570 -23.54 12.19 -12.97
C LEU A 570 -23.18 12.36 -14.44
N LYS A 571 -24.16 12.51 -15.35
CA LYS A 571 -23.95 12.66 -16.81
C LYS A 571 -23.03 13.84 -17.20
N ASN A 572 -22.95 14.87 -16.35
CA ASN A 572 -22.08 16.05 -16.52
C ASN A 572 -20.90 16.11 -15.54
N CYS A 573 -20.71 15.07 -14.71
CA CYS A 573 -19.71 15.01 -13.65
C CYS A 573 -18.33 14.60 -14.24
N THR A 574 -17.66 15.51 -14.93
CA THR A 574 -16.40 15.23 -15.68
C THR A 574 -15.18 14.96 -14.81
N ALA A 575 -15.28 15.19 -13.49
CA ALA A 575 -14.25 14.87 -12.51
C ALA A 575 -14.21 13.37 -12.13
N LEU A 576 -15.25 12.59 -12.42
CA LEU A 576 -15.33 11.17 -12.05
C LEU A 576 -14.11 10.40 -12.56
N TYR A 577 -13.44 9.73 -11.63
CA TYR A 577 -12.27 8.88 -11.83
C TYR A 577 -12.59 7.41 -11.54
N ARG A 578 -13.38 7.14 -10.49
CA ARG A 578 -13.81 5.80 -10.10
C ARG A 578 -15.26 5.76 -9.65
N VAL A 579 -16.06 4.93 -10.32
CA VAL A 579 -17.46 4.65 -9.99
C VAL A 579 -17.64 3.16 -9.70
N ARG A 580 -18.25 2.83 -8.55
CA ARG A 580 -18.61 1.46 -8.14
C ARG A 580 -20.03 1.44 -7.60
N LEU A 581 -20.96 0.89 -8.36
CA LEU A 581 -22.38 0.82 -8.01
C LEU A 581 -22.90 -0.62 -8.02
N GLU A 582 -22.00 -1.60 -8.18
CA GLU A 582 -22.32 -3.00 -8.39
C GLU A 582 -23.01 -3.69 -7.20
N GLU A 583 -23.80 -4.73 -7.47
CA GLU A 583 -24.66 -5.43 -6.50
C GLU A 583 -25.60 -4.47 -5.74
N ASN A 584 -26.63 -4.03 -6.47
CA ASN A 584 -27.68 -3.10 -6.03
C ASN A 584 -28.98 -3.37 -6.81
N HIS A 585 -29.96 -2.47 -6.70
CA HIS A 585 -31.26 -2.56 -7.38
C HIS A 585 -31.57 -1.30 -8.23
N PHE A 586 -30.54 -0.63 -8.75
CA PHE A 586 -30.67 0.55 -9.61
C PHE A 586 -31.42 0.28 -10.91
N THR A 587 -32.20 1.25 -11.38
CA THR A 587 -33.02 1.22 -12.59
C THR A 587 -32.78 2.47 -13.47
N GLY A 588 -33.53 2.60 -14.56
CA GLY A 588 -33.42 3.75 -15.47
C GLY A 588 -32.44 3.50 -16.63
N ASP A 589 -32.25 4.52 -17.46
CA ASP A 589 -31.44 4.45 -18.66
C ASP A 589 -29.98 4.82 -18.38
N ILE A 590 -29.05 3.94 -18.72
CA ILE A 590 -27.61 4.13 -18.50
C ILE A 590 -27.04 5.31 -19.33
N SER A 591 -27.61 5.60 -20.50
CA SER A 591 -27.23 6.72 -21.36
C SER A 591 -27.72 8.08 -20.84
N GLU A 592 -28.72 8.08 -19.94
CA GLU A 592 -29.13 9.27 -19.18
C GLU A 592 -28.40 9.41 -17.84
N ALA A 593 -27.75 8.35 -17.35
CA ALA A 593 -26.90 8.38 -16.16
C ALA A 593 -25.47 8.89 -16.44
N PHE A 594 -24.84 8.49 -17.56
CA PHE A 594 -23.44 8.77 -17.87
C PHE A 594 -23.22 9.41 -19.24
N GLY A 595 -22.34 10.42 -19.29
CA GLY A 595 -21.93 11.13 -20.50
C GLY A 595 -20.45 10.89 -20.82
N VAL A 596 -19.76 11.92 -21.30
CA VAL A 596 -18.31 11.85 -21.57
C VAL A 596 -17.53 12.20 -20.30
N HIS A 597 -16.82 11.22 -19.75
CA HIS A 597 -16.01 11.36 -18.54
C HIS A 597 -14.52 11.18 -18.87
N PRO A 598 -13.79 12.25 -19.24
CA PRO A 598 -12.40 12.15 -19.68
C PRO A 598 -11.44 11.74 -18.56
N SER A 599 -11.85 11.89 -17.30
CA SER A 599 -11.07 11.51 -16.11
C SER A 599 -11.32 10.07 -15.65
N LEU A 600 -12.34 9.40 -16.18
CA LEU A 600 -12.85 8.13 -15.65
C LEU A 600 -11.94 6.98 -16.06
N GLU A 601 -11.40 6.29 -15.06
CA GLU A 601 -10.54 5.11 -15.24
C GLU A 601 -11.32 3.81 -14.98
N TYR A 602 -12.27 3.81 -14.04
CA TYR A 602 -12.98 2.59 -13.61
C TYR A 602 -14.48 2.86 -13.46
N LEU A 603 -15.30 2.07 -14.17
CA LEU A 603 -16.76 2.07 -14.06
C LEU A 603 -17.29 0.65 -13.90
N ASP A 604 -17.85 0.34 -12.73
CA ASP A 604 -18.58 -0.91 -12.47
C ASP A 604 -20.00 -0.58 -11.97
N VAL A 605 -21.02 -1.12 -12.65
CA VAL A 605 -22.45 -0.96 -12.36
C VAL A 605 -23.20 -2.31 -12.44
N SER A 606 -22.47 -3.40 -12.24
CA SER A 606 -22.94 -4.77 -12.44
C SER A 606 -23.95 -5.23 -11.39
N GLY A 607 -24.74 -6.28 -11.65
CA GLY A 607 -25.71 -6.82 -10.68
C GLY A 607 -26.78 -5.77 -10.32
N SER A 608 -27.59 -5.38 -11.30
CA SER A 608 -28.60 -4.33 -11.16
C SER A 608 -29.75 -4.49 -12.17
N LYS A 609 -30.62 -3.48 -12.29
CA LYS A 609 -31.82 -3.49 -13.14
C LYS A 609 -31.78 -2.33 -14.16
N LEU A 610 -30.58 -1.90 -14.54
CA LEU A 610 -30.32 -0.79 -15.48
C LEU A 610 -30.72 -1.18 -16.91
N THR A 611 -31.17 -0.20 -17.68
CA THR A 611 -31.73 -0.33 -19.04
C THR A 611 -31.11 0.70 -19.99
N GLY A 612 -31.58 0.76 -21.23
CA GLY A 612 -31.10 1.70 -22.25
C GLY A 612 -30.16 1.06 -23.26
N GLU A 613 -29.31 1.87 -23.88
CA GLU A 613 -28.28 1.44 -24.84
C GLU A 613 -26.90 2.01 -24.48
N LEU A 614 -25.85 1.39 -25.02
CA LEU A 614 -24.46 1.86 -24.87
C LEU A 614 -24.21 3.07 -25.78
N SER A 615 -23.87 4.24 -25.22
CA SER A 615 -23.67 5.45 -26.03
C SER A 615 -22.36 5.43 -26.82
N SER A 616 -22.41 5.84 -28.09
CA SER A 616 -21.21 6.05 -28.91
C SER A 616 -20.29 7.14 -28.37
N ASP A 617 -20.82 8.12 -27.62
CA ASP A 617 -20.02 9.21 -27.06
C ASP A 617 -19.01 8.71 -26.01
N TRP A 618 -19.27 7.57 -25.36
CA TRP A 618 -18.35 6.99 -24.38
C TRP A 618 -17.02 6.54 -25.00
N GLY A 619 -16.92 6.44 -26.33
CA GLY A 619 -15.64 6.31 -27.04
C GLY A 619 -14.65 7.44 -26.72
N GLN A 620 -15.15 8.61 -26.27
CA GLN A 620 -14.34 9.77 -25.85
C GLN A 620 -13.80 9.65 -24.41
N CYS A 621 -14.16 8.62 -23.64
CA CYS A 621 -13.68 8.36 -22.28
C CYS A 621 -12.26 7.75 -22.29
N ALA A 622 -11.30 8.49 -22.85
CA ALA A 622 -9.97 8.00 -23.25
C ALA A 622 -9.07 7.42 -22.12
N ASN A 623 -9.42 7.64 -20.84
CA ASN A 623 -8.69 7.09 -19.70
C ASN A 623 -9.27 5.79 -19.13
N LEU A 624 -10.43 5.33 -19.62
CA LEU A 624 -11.11 4.16 -19.05
C LEU A 624 -10.28 2.88 -19.25
N THR A 625 -9.94 2.21 -18.15
CA THR A 625 -9.22 0.91 -18.15
C THR A 625 -10.16 -0.25 -17.83
N LEU A 626 -11.25 -0.03 -17.07
CA LEU A 626 -12.28 -1.02 -16.79
C LEU A 626 -13.69 -0.48 -17.05
N LEU A 627 -14.45 -1.23 -17.84
CA LEU A 627 -15.89 -1.08 -18.04
C LEU A 627 -16.59 -2.39 -17.68
N ARG A 628 -17.47 -2.35 -16.67
CA ARG A 628 -18.29 -3.48 -16.24
C ARG A 628 -19.75 -3.08 -16.06
N MET A 629 -20.64 -3.83 -16.69
CA MET A 629 -22.09 -3.62 -16.65
C MET A 629 -22.86 -4.95 -16.56
N ASP A 630 -22.22 -5.98 -15.99
CA ASP A 630 -22.72 -7.36 -16.04
C ASP A 630 -24.07 -7.50 -15.30
N GLY A 631 -24.91 -8.47 -15.67
CA GLY A 631 -26.15 -8.78 -14.95
C GLY A 631 -27.12 -7.60 -14.86
N ASN A 632 -27.47 -7.02 -16.02
CA ASN A 632 -28.37 -5.88 -16.16
C ASN A 632 -29.39 -6.13 -17.30
N ARG A 633 -30.05 -5.08 -17.80
CA ARG A 633 -31.05 -5.14 -18.90
C ARG A 633 -30.71 -4.15 -20.02
N ILE A 634 -29.42 -3.88 -20.22
CA ILE A 634 -28.94 -2.99 -21.29
C ILE A 634 -29.14 -3.67 -22.64
N SER A 635 -29.48 -2.89 -23.66
CA SER A 635 -29.88 -3.33 -25.00
C SER A 635 -29.15 -2.54 -26.10
N GLY A 636 -29.58 -2.70 -27.35
CA GLY A 636 -28.89 -2.11 -28.50
C GLY A 636 -27.72 -2.95 -28.96
N ARG A 637 -26.59 -2.30 -29.28
CA ARG A 637 -25.34 -2.92 -29.77
C ARG A 637 -24.14 -2.31 -29.07
N ILE A 638 -22.97 -2.95 -29.16
CA ILE A 638 -21.69 -2.30 -28.81
C ILE A 638 -21.34 -1.29 -29.93
N PRO A 639 -21.08 0.01 -29.63
CA PRO A 639 -20.72 0.98 -30.65
C PRO A 639 -19.29 0.81 -31.17
N GLU A 640 -19.08 0.93 -32.48
CA GLU A 640 -17.74 0.99 -33.11
C GLU A 640 -16.84 2.10 -32.50
N ALA A 641 -17.45 3.15 -31.94
CA ALA A 641 -16.73 4.23 -31.25
C ALA A 641 -15.90 3.74 -30.05
N PHE A 642 -16.22 2.58 -29.45
CA PHE A 642 -15.43 1.97 -28.37
C PHE A 642 -14.00 1.63 -28.81
N GLY A 643 -13.73 1.46 -30.11
CA GLY A 643 -12.36 1.33 -30.65
C GLY A 643 -11.45 2.53 -30.37
N SER A 644 -12.01 3.68 -29.95
CA SER A 644 -11.26 4.87 -29.54
C SER A 644 -10.74 4.79 -28.10
N MET A 645 -11.23 3.84 -27.30
CA MET A 645 -10.95 3.69 -25.87
C MET A 645 -9.64 2.90 -25.66
N THR A 646 -8.54 3.36 -26.25
CA THR A 646 -7.26 2.62 -26.38
C THR A 646 -6.62 2.18 -25.06
N ARG A 647 -7.03 2.74 -23.93
CA ARG A 647 -6.60 2.36 -22.58
C ARG A 647 -7.44 1.25 -21.93
N LEU A 648 -8.53 0.81 -22.56
CA LEU A 648 -9.45 -0.20 -22.04
C LEU A 648 -8.75 -1.57 -21.97
N GLN A 649 -8.77 -2.16 -20.77
CA GLN A 649 -8.11 -3.41 -20.40
C GLN A 649 -9.10 -4.51 -20.01
N ILE A 650 -10.23 -4.14 -19.41
CA ILE A 650 -11.32 -5.04 -19.03
C ILE A 650 -12.63 -4.50 -19.60
N LEU A 651 -13.31 -5.32 -20.40
CA LEU A 651 -14.66 -5.06 -20.91
C LEU A 651 -15.55 -6.25 -20.55
N SER A 652 -16.52 -6.03 -19.66
CA SER A 652 -17.48 -7.03 -19.23
C SER A 652 -18.91 -6.49 -19.36
N LEU A 653 -19.71 -7.15 -20.19
CA LEU A 653 -21.09 -6.77 -20.51
C LEU A 653 -22.04 -7.99 -20.39
N ALA A 654 -21.64 -9.01 -19.62
CA ALA A 654 -22.30 -10.30 -19.58
C ALA A 654 -23.71 -10.22 -18.97
N GLY A 655 -24.59 -11.18 -19.29
CA GLY A 655 -25.94 -11.24 -18.69
C GLY A 655 -26.77 -9.97 -18.95
N ASN A 656 -26.86 -9.57 -20.23
CA ASN A 656 -27.61 -8.39 -20.69
C ASN A 656 -28.48 -8.77 -21.92
N ASN A 657 -29.11 -7.76 -22.54
CA ASN A 657 -29.96 -7.92 -23.72
C ASN A 657 -29.32 -7.27 -24.97
N LEU A 658 -27.99 -7.30 -25.08
CA LEU A 658 -27.24 -6.72 -26.20
C LEU A 658 -27.35 -7.59 -27.45
N THR A 659 -27.31 -6.96 -28.63
CA THR A 659 -27.62 -7.61 -29.92
C THR A 659 -26.63 -7.23 -31.03
N GLY A 660 -26.73 -7.92 -32.16
CA GLY A 660 -25.93 -7.67 -33.36
C GLY A 660 -24.56 -8.35 -33.33
N GLY A 661 -23.69 -7.99 -34.27
CA GLY A 661 -22.33 -8.53 -34.32
C GLY A 661 -21.40 -7.90 -33.29
N ILE A 662 -20.37 -8.65 -32.89
CA ILE A 662 -19.26 -8.13 -32.09
C ILE A 662 -18.45 -7.16 -32.98
N PRO A 663 -18.21 -5.89 -32.58
CA PRO A 663 -17.47 -4.93 -33.40
C PRO A 663 -16.02 -5.37 -33.67
N PRO A 664 -15.56 -5.40 -34.94
CA PRO A 664 -14.20 -5.80 -35.28
C PRO A 664 -13.11 -4.97 -34.59
N VAL A 665 -13.42 -3.69 -34.29
CA VAL A 665 -12.51 -2.73 -33.62
C VAL A 665 -12.11 -3.13 -32.19
N LEU A 666 -12.81 -4.04 -31.53
CA LEU A 666 -12.41 -4.54 -30.21
C LEU A 666 -11.07 -5.30 -30.27
N GLY A 667 -10.67 -5.77 -31.46
CA GLY A 667 -9.34 -6.33 -31.73
C GLY A 667 -8.20 -5.31 -31.82
N GLU A 668 -8.49 -4.01 -31.94
CA GLU A 668 -7.48 -2.95 -31.99
C GLU A 668 -7.19 -2.34 -30.59
N LEU A 669 -7.92 -2.79 -29.56
CA LEU A 669 -7.77 -2.35 -28.18
C LEU A 669 -6.71 -3.17 -27.42
N SER A 670 -6.35 -2.74 -26.21
CA SER A 670 -5.42 -3.44 -25.31
C SER A 670 -6.13 -4.23 -24.20
N ILE A 671 -7.30 -4.81 -24.52
CA ILE A 671 -8.13 -5.59 -23.59
C ILE A 671 -7.43 -6.92 -23.25
N PHE A 672 -7.28 -7.25 -21.97
CA PHE A 672 -6.84 -8.58 -21.54
C PHE A 672 -7.99 -9.47 -21.03
N ASN A 673 -9.14 -8.89 -20.69
CA ASN A 673 -10.33 -9.63 -20.30
C ASN A 673 -11.56 -9.10 -21.04
N LEU A 674 -12.09 -9.90 -21.96
CA LEU A 674 -13.30 -9.63 -22.72
C LEU A 674 -14.36 -10.66 -22.33
N ASN A 675 -15.46 -10.18 -21.75
CA ASN A 675 -16.62 -11.01 -21.43
C ASN A 675 -17.90 -10.39 -21.99
N LEU A 676 -18.53 -11.11 -22.92
CA LEU A 676 -19.77 -10.75 -23.60
C LEU A 676 -20.85 -11.85 -23.45
N SER A 677 -20.69 -12.76 -22.47
CA SER A 677 -21.56 -13.95 -22.37
C SER A 677 -22.99 -13.64 -21.97
N HIS A 678 -23.89 -14.62 -22.15
CA HIS A 678 -25.30 -14.54 -21.77
C HIS A 678 -25.99 -13.27 -22.32
N ASN A 679 -25.94 -13.10 -23.65
CA ASN A 679 -26.49 -11.98 -24.39
C ASN A 679 -27.19 -12.48 -25.67
N SER A 680 -27.48 -11.59 -26.63
CA SER A 680 -28.09 -11.91 -27.92
C SER A 680 -27.22 -11.46 -29.11
N PHE A 681 -25.88 -11.51 -28.96
CA PHE A 681 -24.95 -11.28 -30.07
C PHE A 681 -25.08 -12.36 -31.14
N SER A 682 -24.92 -11.99 -32.41
CA SER A 682 -25.18 -12.86 -33.57
C SER A 682 -24.28 -12.54 -34.77
N GLY A 683 -24.18 -13.48 -35.71
CA GLY A 683 -23.18 -13.45 -36.78
C GLY A 683 -21.83 -14.05 -36.34
N PRO A 684 -20.81 -13.99 -37.21
CA PRO A 684 -19.53 -14.66 -36.97
C PRO A 684 -18.64 -13.94 -35.95
N ILE A 685 -17.81 -14.71 -35.24
CA ILE A 685 -16.74 -14.17 -34.38
C ILE A 685 -15.74 -13.39 -35.26
N PRO A 686 -15.42 -12.11 -34.96
CA PRO A 686 -14.49 -11.34 -35.78
C PRO A 686 -13.06 -11.88 -35.68
N GLY A 687 -12.49 -12.28 -36.81
CA GLY A 687 -11.07 -12.69 -36.87
C GLY A 687 -10.08 -11.59 -36.45
N SER A 688 -10.48 -10.32 -36.50
CA SER A 688 -9.69 -9.19 -36.01
C SER A 688 -9.45 -9.18 -34.51
N LEU A 689 -10.24 -9.92 -33.71
CA LEU A 689 -9.96 -10.09 -32.27
C LEU A 689 -8.55 -10.64 -32.02
N SER A 690 -7.98 -11.38 -32.98
CA SER A 690 -6.59 -11.88 -32.95
C SER A 690 -5.50 -10.81 -33.06
N ASN A 691 -5.85 -9.56 -33.40
CA ASN A 691 -4.89 -8.45 -33.41
C ASN A 691 -4.50 -8.00 -31.99
N ASN A 692 -5.37 -8.26 -31.00
CA ASN A 692 -5.12 -7.94 -29.60
C ASN A 692 -4.44 -9.12 -28.87
N SER A 693 -3.12 -9.25 -29.03
CA SER A 693 -2.31 -10.29 -28.36
C SER A 693 -2.25 -10.17 -26.83
N LYS A 694 -2.94 -9.21 -26.20
CA LYS A 694 -3.05 -9.11 -24.74
C LYS A 694 -4.24 -9.89 -24.17
N LEU A 695 -5.14 -10.43 -25.00
CA LEU A 695 -6.30 -11.20 -24.55
C LEU A 695 -5.88 -12.44 -23.77
N GLN A 696 -6.14 -12.42 -22.46
CA GLN A 696 -5.94 -13.55 -21.55
C GLN A 696 -7.25 -14.30 -21.31
N LYS A 697 -8.39 -13.60 -21.25
CA LYS A 697 -9.70 -14.22 -21.00
C LYS A 697 -10.69 -13.73 -22.05
N VAL A 698 -11.31 -14.68 -22.75
CA VAL A 698 -12.37 -14.46 -23.75
C VAL A 698 -13.54 -15.37 -23.39
N ASP A 699 -14.65 -14.77 -22.94
CA ASP A 699 -15.93 -15.45 -22.74
C ASP A 699 -16.98 -14.82 -23.66
N LEU A 700 -17.46 -15.60 -24.63
CA LEU A 700 -18.51 -15.24 -25.57
C LEU A 700 -19.73 -16.17 -25.44
N SER A 701 -19.80 -16.94 -24.34
CA SER A 701 -20.74 -18.04 -24.19
C SER A 701 -22.21 -17.61 -24.11
N GLY A 702 -23.15 -18.50 -24.40
CA GLY A 702 -24.59 -18.23 -24.23
C GLY A 702 -25.10 -17.08 -25.11
N ASN A 703 -24.79 -17.13 -26.41
CA ASN A 703 -25.16 -16.12 -27.41
C ASN A 703 -25.76 -16.80 -28.66
N MET A 704 -25.92 -16.06 -29.76
CA MET A 704 -26.39 -16.57 -31.06
C MET A 704 -25.31 -16.46 -32.16
N LEU A 705 -24.02 -16.49 -31.78
CA LEU A 705 -22.90 -16.38 -32.72
C LEU A 705 -22.87 -17.60 -33.66
N ASP A 706 -22.62 -17.38 -34.94
CA ASP A 706 -22.69 -18.39 -36.00
C ASP A 706 -21.39 -18.42 -36.85
N GLY A 707 -21.44 -19.09 -38.02
CA GLY A 707 -20.27 -19.31 -38.85
C GLY A 707 -19.33 -20.37 -38.26
N THR A 708 -18.03 -20.19 -38.45
CA THR A 708 -16.98 -21.12 -37.97
C THR A 708 -16.08 -20.44 -36.93
N ILE A 709 -15.39 -21.23 -36.11
CA ILE A 709 -14.34 -20.69 -35.21
C ILE A 709 -13.20 -20.13 -36.08
N PRO A 710 -12.84 -18.83 -35.98
CA PRO A 710 -11.78 -18.27 -36.80
C PRO A 710 -10.41 -18.86 -36.42
N VAL A 711 -9.72 -19.48 -37.39
CA VAL A 711 -8.33 -19.99 -37.22
C VAL A 711 -7.42 -18.94 -36.58
N ALA A 712 -7.62 -17.66 -36.91
CA ALA A 712 -6.85 -16.54 -36.38
C ALA A 712 -6.82 -16.44 -34.84
N ILE A 713 -7.81 -17.00 -34.12
CA ILE A 713 -7.80 -17.05 -32.64
C ILE A 713 -6.55 -17.75 -32.10
N SER A 714 -5.95 -18.68 -32.85
CA SER A 714 -4.70 -19.36 -32.49
C SER A 714 -3.48 -18.44 -32.32
N LYS A 715 -3.58 -17.16 -32.69
CA LYS A 715 -2.53 -16.15 -32.50
C LYS A 715 -2.56 -15.48 -31.12
N LEU A 716 -3.59 -15.72 -30.30
CA LEU A 716 -3.71 -15.16 -28.96
C LEU A 716 -2.82 -15.95 -27.99
N ASP A 717 -1.51 -15.77 -28.12
CA ASP A 717 -0.47 -16.43 -27.34
C ASP A 717 -0.61 -16.23 -25.82
N ALA A 718 -1.14 -15.10 -25.38
CA ALA A 718 -1.44 -14.81 -23.97
C ALA A 718 -2.73 -15.45 -23.41
N LEU A 719 -3.52 -16.18 -24.21
CA LEU A 719 -4.85 -16.64 -23.83
C LEU A 719 -4.82 -17.77 -22.80
N ILE A 720 -5.39 -17.54 -21.62
CA ILE A 720 -5.48 -18.50 -20.51
C ILE A 720 -6.90 -19.06 -20.29
N LEU A 721 -7.94 -18.43 -20.86
CA LEU A 721 -9.33 -18.91 -20.86
C LEU A 721 -10.03 -18.58 -22.18
N LEU A 722 -10.68 -19.58 -22.77
CA LEU A 722 -11.55 -19.44 -23.94
C LEU A 722 -12.86 -20.19 -23.70
N ASP A 723 -13.97 -19.46 -23.62
CA ASP A 723 -15.33 -20.02 -23.59
C ASP A 723 -16.14 -19.47 -24.78
N LEU A 724 -16.53 -20.37 -25.68
CA LEU A 724 -17.37 -20.12 -26.84
C LEU A 724 -18.68 -20.94 -26.76
N SER A 725 -19.01 -21.49 -25.60
CA SER A 725 -20.09 -22.46 -25.41
C SER A 725 -21.49 -21.86 -25.66
N LYS A 726 -22.49 -22.72 -25.88
CA LYS A 726 -23.91 -22.33 -25.98
C LYS A 726 -24.13 -21.26 -27.05
N ASN A 727 -23.67 -21.54 -28.26
CA ASN A 727 -23.75 -20.67 -29.44
C ASN A 727 -24.26 -21.49 -30.65
N ARG A 728 -24.09 -20.98 -31.88
CA ARG A 728 -24.48 -21.64 -33.15
C ARG A 728 -23.27 -21.86 -34.05
N LEU A 729 -22.08 -21.98 -33.48
CA LEU A 729 -20.82 -22.18 -34.21
C LEU A 729 -20.82 -23.55 -34.90
N SER A 730 -20.24 -23.61 -36.09
CA SER A 730 -20.33 -24.76 -36.99
C SER A 730 -19.01 -25.02 -37.72
N GLY A 731 -18.96 -26.09 -38.53
CA GLY A 731 -17.72 -26.55 -39.17
C GLY A 731 -16.80 -27.26 -38.18
N GLU A 732 -15.52 -27.42 -38.54
CA GLU A 732 -14.54 -28.16 -37.73
C GLU A 732 -13.85 -27.28 -36.68
N ILE A 733 -13.35 -27.89 -35.61
CA ILE A 733 -12.48 -27.22 -34.63
C ILE A 733 -11.11 -26.96 -35.32
N PRO A 734 -10.60 -25.71 -35.38
CA PRO A 734 -9.30 -25.45 -35.98
C PRO A 734 -8.17 -26.16 -35.24
N SER A 735 -7.32 -26.88 -35.98
CA SER A 735 -6.18 -27.62 -35.41
C SER A 735 -5.20 -26.71 -34.68
N GLU A 736 -5.08 -25.48 -35.17
CA GLU A 736 -4.19 -24.43 -34.73
C GLU A 736 -4.52 -23.91 -33.32
N LEU A 737 -5.73 -24.16 -32.79
CA LEU A 737 -6.04 -23.89 -31.37
C LEU A 737 -5.09 -24.64 -30.42
N GLY A 738 -4.53 -25.77 -30.84
CA GLY A 738 -3.49 -26.49 -30.08
C GLY A 738 -2.16 -25.73 -29.94
N ASN A 739 -1.99 -24.59 -30.62
CA ASN A 739 -0.82 -23.74 -30.50
C ASN A 739 -0.94 -22.70 -29.35
N LEU A 740 -2.09 -22.62 -28.68
CA LEU A 740 -2.36 -21.71 -27.56
C LEU A 740 -1.69 -22.20 -26.26
N ALA A 741 -0.36 -22.23 -26.23
CA ALA A 741 0.41 -22.90 -25.19
C ALA A 741 0.26 -22.33 -23.75
N GLN A 742 -0.36 -21.15 -23.59
CA GLN A 742 -0.70 -20.58 -22.27
C GLN A 742 -2.12 -20.94 -21.80
N LEU A 743 -2.91 -21.67 -22.59
CA LEU A 743 -4.31 -21.94 -22.27
C LEU A 743 -4.40 -22.86 -21.04
N GLN A 744 -4.78 -22.28 -19.90
CA GLN A 744 -4.63 -22.90 -18.58
C GLN A 744 -5.97 -23.24 -17.93
N ILE A 745 -6.93 -22.32 -17.90
CA ILE A 745 -8.09 -22.41 -16.99
C ILE A 745 -9.25 -23.22 -17.58
N LEU A 746 -9.52 -23.01 -18.87
CA LEU A 746 -10.70 -23.54 -19.56
C LEU A 746 -10.58 -23.38 -21.07
N LEU A 747 -10.94 -24.45 -21.79
CA LEU A 747 -11.38 -24.43 -23.17
C LEU A 747 -12.78 -25.03 -23.22
N ASP A 748 -13.80 -24.21 -23.41
CA ASP A 748 -15.19 -24.66 -23.55
C ASP A 748 -15.74 -24.28 -24.93
N LEU A 749 -16.06 -25.30 -25.72
CA LEU A 749 -16.69 -25.17 -27.05
C LEU A 749 -18.08 -25.83 -27.07
N SER A 750 -18.62 -26.20 -25.90
CA SER A 750 -19.80 -27.04 -25.78
C SER A 750 -21.09 -26.40 -26.26
N SER A 751 -22.13 -27.19 -26.49
CA SER A 751 -23.47 -26.70 -26.90
C SER A 751 -23.41 -25.81 -28.15
N ASN A 752 -22.84 -26.35 -29.22
CA ASN A 752 -22.69 -25.71 -30.53
C ASN A 752 -23.11 -26.71 -31.64
N SER A 753 -22.76 -26.43 -32.89
CA SER A 753 -22.97 -27.31 -34.06
C SER A 753 -21.64 -27.67 -34.75
N LEU A 754 -20.55 -27.76 -33.97
CA LEU A 754 -19.22 -28.12 -34.45
C LEU A 754 -19.19 -29.60 -34.86
N SER A 755 -18.45 -29.93 -35.91
CA SER A 755 -18.43 -31.23 -36.56
C SER A 755 -17.01 -31.66 -36.95
N GLY A 756 -16.86 -32.79 -37.66
CA GLY A 756 -15.55 -33.34 -38.01
C GLY A 756 -14.84 -34.00 -36.81
N PRO A 757 -13.53 -34.26 -36.90
CA PRO A 757 -12.74 -34.88 -35.84
C PRO A 757 -12.27 -33.89 -34.76
N ILE A 758 -12.07 -34.37 -33.53
CA ILE A 758 -11.31 -33.61 -32.52
C ILE A 758 -9.85 -33.52 -32.98
N PRO A 759 -9.25 -32.32 -33.15
CA PRO A 759 -7.89 -32.20 -33.67
C PRO A 759 -6.84 -32.75 -32.69
N PRO A 760 -5.96 -33.69 -33.11
CA PRO A 760 -4.90 -34.21 -32.25
C PRO A 760 -3.95 -33.14 -31.72
N ASN A 761 -3.71 -32.07 -32.49
CA ASN A 761 -2.82 -30.96 -32.11
C ASN A 761 -3.19 -30.28 -30.78
N LEU A 762 -4.44 -30.42 -30.29
CA LEU A 762 -4.87 -29.97 -28.96
C LEU A 762 -4.11 -30.67 -27.81
N GLU A 763 -3.46 -31.81 -28.05
CA GLU A 763 -2.61 -32.51 -27.06
C GLU A 763 -1.44 -31.66 -26.55
N LYS A 764 -1.05 -30.61 -27.30
CA LYS A 764 -0.01 -29.64 -26.93
C LYS A 764 -0.42 -28.69 -25.79
N LEU A 765 -1.69 -28.62 -25.43
CA LEU A 765 -2.22 -27.72 -24.39
C LEU A 765 -1.93 -28.28 -22.99
N MET A 766 -0.65 -28.52 -22.68
CA MET A 766 -0.16 -29.24 -21.50
C MET A 766 -0.55 -28.59 -20.16
N THR A 767 -0.80 -27.27 -20.18
CA THR A 767 -1.22 -26.42 -19.06
C THR A 767 -2.73 -26.43 -18.80
N LEU A 768 -3.54 -26.97 -19.71
CA LEU A 768 -5.00 -26.85 -19.67
C LEU A 768 -5.63 -27.72 -18.58
N GLN A 769 -6.35 -27.09 -17.66
CA GLN A 769 -7.04 -27.73 -16.54
C GLN A 769 -8.42 -28.28 -16.93
N ARG A 770 -9.17 -27.62 -17.81
CA ARG A 770 -10.56 -27.99 -18.12
C ARG A 770 -10.85 -27.93 -19.62
N LEU A 771 -11.36 -29.02 -20.18
CA LEU A 771 -11.73 -29.16 -21.59
C LEU A 771 -13.18 -29.65 -21.73
N ASN A 772 -14.05 -28.82 -22.28
CA ASN A 772 -15.45 -29.19 -22.52
C ASN A 772 -15.81 -29.02 -24.00
N LEU A 773 -16.11 -30.15 -24.65
CA LEU A 773 -16.51 -30.24 -26.06
C LEU A 773 -17.94 -30.81 -26.22
N SER A 774 -18.69 -30.93 -25.12
CA SER A 774 -20.00 -31.60 -25.09
C SER A 774 -21.07 -30.94 -25.98
N HIS A 775 -22.17 -31.65 -26.26
CA HIS A 775 -23.31 -31.14 -27.04
C HIS A 775 -22.90 -30.52 -28.39
N ASN A 776 -22.33 -31.33 -29.28
CA ASN A 776 -21.90 -30.94 -30.63
C ASN A 776 -22.11 -32.12 -31.62
N GLU A 777 -21.66 -31.98 -32.87
CA GLU A 777 -21.69 -33.03 -33.89
C GLU A 777 -20.31 -33.68 -34.14
N LEU A 778 -19.35 -33.54 -33.20
CA LEU A 778 -17.98 -34.05 -33.34
C LEU A 778 -17.96 -35.57 -33.47
N SER A 779 -17.01 -36.09 -34.24
CA SER A 779 -16.97 -37.48 -34.69
C SER A 779 -15.55 -38.04 -34.69
N GLY A 780 -15.39 -39.34 -34.96
CA GLY A 780 -14.09 -40.00 -34.90
C GLY A 780 -13.58 -40.15 -33.46
N LEU A 781 -12.26 -40.30 -33.30
CA LEU A 781 -11.62 -40.67 -32.04
C LEU A 781 -11.36 -39.46 -31.14
N ILE A 782 -11.39 -39.66 -29.81
CA ILE A 782 -10.74 -38.74 -28.87
C ILE A 782 -9.22 -38.97 -29.00
N PRO A 783 -8.38 -37.93 -29.20
CA PRO A 783 -6.95 -38.11 -29.40
C PRO A 783 -6.25 -38.74 -28.19
N ALA A 784 -5.57 -39.86 -28.41
CA ALA A 784 -4.85 -40.58 -27.35
C ALA A 784 -3.74 -39.75 -26.68
N GLY A 785 -3.19 -38.74 -27.38
CA GLY A 785 -2.20 -37.82 -26.81
C GLY A 785 -2.75 -36.94 -25.68
N PHE A 786 -4.08 -36.79 -25.53
CA PHE A 786 -4.66 -36.05 -24.41
C PHE A 786 -4.31 -36.71 -23.04
N SER A 787 -3.98 -38.00 -23.03
CA SER A 787 -3.38 -38.69 -21.88
C SER A 787 -2.09 -38.05 -21.34
N SER A 788 -1.40 -37.24 -22.15
CA SER A 788 -0.15 -36.57 -21.78
C SER A 788 -0.33 -35.13 -21.28
N MET A 789 -1.53 -34.55 -21.38
CA MET A 789 -1.85 -33.20 -20.92
C MET A 789 -1.78 -33.12 -19.39
N SER A 790 -0.62 -32.75 -18.87
CA SER A 790 -0.24 -32.94 -17.46
C SER A 790 -1.09 -32.19 -16.45
N SER A 791 -1.69 -31.06 -16.83
CA SER A 791 -2.52 -30.23 -15.94
C SER A 791 -4.02 -30.53 -16.03
N LEU A 792 -4.46 -31.50 -16.83
CA LEU A 792 -5.88 -31.71 -17.12
C LEU A 792 -6.63 -32.34 -15.92
N GLU A 793 -7.53 -31.55 -15.33
CA GLU A 793 -8.30 -31.83 -14.11
C GLU A 793 -9.75 -32.27 -14.39
N SER A 794 -10.35 -31.77 -15.49
CA SER A 794 -11.73 -32.10 -15.89
C SER A 794 -11.92 -32.14 -17.40
N VAL A 795 -12.75 -33.08 -17.85
CA VAL A 795 -13.10 -33.29 -19.26
C VAL A 795 -14.59 -33.59 -19.42
N ASP A 796 -15.21 -33.07 -20.49
CA ASP A 796 -16.55 -33.47 -20.94
C ASP A 796 -16.62 -33.52 -22.48
N PHE A 797 -17.06 -34.65 -23.02
CA PHE A 797 -17.23 -34.94 -24.44
C PHE A 797 -18.66 -35.40 -24.79
N SER A 798 -19.59 -35.34 -23.83
CA SER A 798 -20.94 -35.90 -23.93
C SER A 798 -21.75 -35.33 -25.10
N PHE A 799 -22.81 -36.04 -25.51
CA PHE A 799 -23.73 -35.65 -26.58
C PHE A 799 -23.01 -35.22 -27.88
N ASN A 800 -22.12 -36.09 -28.36
CA ASN A 800 -21.44 -36.00 -29.65
C ASN A 800 -21.61 -37.31 -30.45
N ARG A 801 -20.92 -37.44 -31.59
CA ARG A 801 -20.87 -38.63 -32.46
C ARG A 801 -19.51 -39.34 -32.39
N LEU A 802 -18.80 -39.24 -31.25
CA LEU A 802 -17.45 -39.77 -31.08
C LEU A 802 -17.44 -41.31 -31.01
N THR A 803 -16.30 -41.90 -31.38
CA THR A 803 -16.11 -43.34 -31.54
C THR A 803 -14.78 -43.82 -30.98
N GLY A 804 -14.68 -45.12 -30.69
CA GLY A 804 -13.45 -45.79 -30.27
C GLY A 804 -13.06 -45.56 -28.80
N SER A 805 -11.83 -45.91 -28.46
CA SER A 805 -11.33 -45.93 -27.08
C SER A 805 -11.10 -44.54 -26.51
N ILE A 806 -11.57 -44.28 -25.27
CA ILE A 806 -11.13 -43.12 -24.49
C ILE A 806 -9.61 -43.19 -24.20
N PRO A 807 -8.92 -42.04 -24.03
CA PRO A 807 -7.50 -42.02 -23.69
C PRO A 807 -7.22 -42.61 -22.29
N SER A 808 -6.10 -43.30 -22.14
CA SER A 808 -5.67 -43.88 -20.86
C SER A 808 -5.06 -42.80 -19.95
N GLY A 809 -5.78 -42.35 -18.91
CA GLY A 809 -5.24 -41.38 -17.95
C GLY A 809 -6.19 -41.12 -16.79
N LYS A 810 -5.65 -40.62 -15.66
CA LYS A 810 -6.42 -40.41 -14.43
C LYS A 810 -7.66 -39.54 -14.63
N VAL A 811 -7.56 -38.44 -15.38
CA VAL A 811 -8.70 -37.56 -15.63
C VAL A 811 -9.81 -38.26 -16.42
N PHE A 812 -9.46 -39.04 -17.44
CA PHE A 812 -10.42 -39.79 -18.26
C PHE A 812 -11.09 -40.94 -17.50
N GLN A 813 -10.36 -41.57 -16.57
CA GLN A 813 -10.86 -42.66 -15.72
C GLN A 813 -11.69 -42.15 -14.53
N ASN A 814 -11.34 -40.99 -13.97
CA ASN A 814 -12.07 -40.35 -12.87
C ASN A 814 -13.25 -39.48 -13.33
N ALA A 815 -13.31 -39.10 -14.60
CA ALA A 815 -14.46 -38.41 -15.17
C ALA A 815 -15.72 -39.27 -15.03
N SER A 816 -16.83 -38.64 -14.62
CA SER A 816 -18.10 -39.32 -14.40
C SER A 816 -18.71 -39.82 -15.72
N ALA A 817 -19.61 -40.81 -15.63
CA ALA A 817 -20.33 -41.36 -16.79
C ALA A 817 -21.06 -40.28 -17.63
N SER A 818 -21.46 -39.18 -17.00
CA SER A 818 -22.07 -38.04 -17.69
C SER A 818 -21.13 -37.34 -18.67
N ALA A 819 -19.81 -37.40 -18.48
CA ALA A 819 -18.81 -36.78 -19.37
C ALA A 819 -18.69 -37.46 -20.75
N TYR A 820 -19.31 -38.63 -20.93
CA TYR A 820 -19.23 -39.42 -22.17
C TYR A 820 -20.60 -39.77 -22.78
N VAL A 821 -21.68 -39.64 -21.99
CA VAL A 821 -23.04 -40.06 -22.37
C VAL A 821 -23.49 -39.49 -23.72
N GLY A 822 -24.31 -40.24 -24.47
CA GLY A 822 -24.78 -39.83 -25.80
C GLY A 822 -23.86 -40.21 -26.97
N ASN A 823 -22.55 -40.45 -26.72
CA ASN A 823 -21.64 -40.95 -27.74
C ASN A 823 -21.77 -42.48 -27.92
N LEU A 824 -22.64 -42.90 -28.84
CA LEU A 824 -22.96 -44.33 -29.06
C LEU A 824 -21.78 -45.20 -29.55
N GLY A 825 -20.64 -44.61 -29.90
CA GLY A 825 -19.45 -45.33 -30.38
C GLY A 825 -18.25 -45.33 -29.44
N LEU A 826 -18.28 -44.62 -28.30
CA LEU A 826 -17.15 -44.57 -27.37
C LEU A 826 -17.03 -45.87 -26.54
N CYS A 827 -15.79 -46.22 -26.19
CA CYS A 827 -15.50 -47.38 -25.37
C CYS A 827 -14.27 -47.20 -24.44
N GLY A 828 -14.10 -48.09 -23.46
CA GLY A 828 -12.90 -48.17 -22.60
C GLY A 828 -13.19 -48.20 -21.09
N ASP A 829 -12.12 -48.14 -20.29
CA ASP A 829 -12.13 -48.36 -18.82
C ASP A 829 -12.68 -47.15 -18.00
N GLY A 830 -13.53 -46.32 -18.60
CA GLY A 830 -14.15 -45.16 -17.95
C GLY A 830 -15.43 -45.53 -17.21
N GLN A 831 -15.76 -44.81 -16.13
CA GLN A 831 -16.97 -45.11 -15.36
C GLN A 831 -18.22 -44.94 -16.23
N GLY A 832 -19.01 -46.02 -16.39
CA GLY A 832 -20.24 -46.00 -17.20
C GLY A 832 -20.04 -46.14 -18.72
N LEU A 833 -18.81 -46.36 -19.19
CA LEU A 833 -18.53 -46.73 -20.57
C LEU A 833 -18.48 -48.25 -20.76
N THR A 834 -18.72 -48.65 -22.01
CA THR A 834 -18.56 -50.01 -22.54
C THR A 834 -17.10 -50.29 -22.90
N PRO A 835 -16.40 -51.32 -22.40
CA PRO A 835 -15.05 -51.68 -22.85
C PRO A 835 -14.87 -51.90 -24.38
N CYS A 836 -13.64 -51.93 -24.87
CA CYS A 836 -13.35 -52.00 -26.32
C CYS A 836 -12.96 -53.42 -26.80
N ASP A 837 -13.72 -54.01 -27.73
CA ASP A 837 -13.45 -55.32 -28.31
C ASP A 837 -12.69 -55.28 -29.65
N ILE A 838 -11.85 -56.28 -29.91
CA ILE A 838 -11.11 -56.47 -31.17
C ILE A 838 -11.56 -57.79 -31.84
N SER A 839 -12.06 -57.69 -33.08
CA SER A 839 -12.85 -58.72 -33.76
C SER A 839 -12.07 -59.96 -34.26
N SER A 840 -12.76 -61.12 -34.34
CA SER A 840 -12.43 -62.17 -35.33
C SER A 840 -13.68 -62.97 -35.76
N THR A 841 -13.55 -63.78 -36.83
CA THR A 841 -14.65 -64.30 -37.66
C THR A 841 -15.05 -65.76 -37.37
N GLY A 842 -16.34 -66.09 -37.47
CA GLY A 842 -16.84 -67.48 -37.49
C GLY A 842 -18.35 -67.57 -37.83
N SER A 843 -18.80 -68.68 -38.44
CA SER A 843 -20.16 -68.83 -38.99
C SER A 843 -21.01 -69.90 -38.30
N SER A 844 -22.32 -69.66 -38.11
CA SER A 844 -23.40 -70.51 -38.67
C SER A 844 -24.83 -70.09 -38.30
N SER A 845 -25.75 -70.40 -39.23
CA SER A 845 -27.22 -70.57 -39.17
C SER A 845 -28.03 -70.27 -37.88
N GLY A 846 -29.16 -69.56 -38.03
CA GLY A 846 -30.26 -69.61 -37.06
C GLY A 846 -31.41 -68.62 -37.34
N HIS A 847 -32.42 -69.00 -38.14
CA HIS A 847 -33.63 -68.18 -38.29
C HIS A 847 -34.53 -68.27 -37.04
N HIS A 848 -35.01 -67.14 -36.52
CA HIS A 848 -36.45 -66.87 -36.52
C HIS A 848 -36.88 -65.40 -36.28
N LYS A 849 -37.74 -64.92 -37.19
CA LYS A 849 -38.83 -63.93 -37.06
C LYS A 849 -38.56 -62.56 -36.37
N ARG A 850 -38.70 -61.52 -37.19
CA ARG A 850 -39.07 -60.14 -36.81
C ARG A 850 -40.47 -60.07 -36.20
N VAL A 851 -40.82 -58.88 -35.68
CA VAL A 851 -42.10 -58.50 -35.03
C VAL A 851 -42.19 -59.13 -33.63
N VAL A 852 -42.20 -58.37 -32.54
CA VAL A 852 -42.96 -57.12 -32.34
C VAL A 852 -42.10 -55.84 -32.36
N ILE A 853 -42.55 -54.85 -33.15
CA ILE A 853 -42.18 -53.43 -33.02
C ILE A 853 -43.34 -52.72 -32.30
N ALA A 854 -43.04 -51.70 -31.49
CA ALA A 854 -43.88 -51.09 -30.45
C ALA A 854 -44.14 -52.05 -29.26
N THR A 855 -43.90 -51.66 -28.01
CA THR A 855 -44.07 -50.31 -27.45
C THR A 855 -42.94 -49.80 -26.54
N VAL A 856 -41.89 -50.59 -26.27
CA VAL A 856 -40.86 -50.23 -25.25
C VAL A 856 -39.52 -49.84 -25.90
N VAL A 857 -39.44 -48.61 -26.40
CA VAL A 857 -38.21 -47.99 -26.94
C VAL A 857 -37.34 -47.35 -25.85
N SER A 858 -37.84 -47.27 -24.61
CA SER A 858 -37.51 -46.15 -23.72
C SER A 858 -36.58 -46.40 -22.52
N VAL A 859 -36.01 -47.61 -22.31
CA VAL A 859 -35.41 -47.94 -20.98
C VAL A 859 -34.05 -48.68 -20.95
N VAL A 860 -33.88 -49.87 -21.54
CA VAL A 860 -32.72 -50.75 -21.20
C VAL A 860 -31.86 -51.18 -22.39
N GLY A 861 -30.99 -50.28 -22.85
CA GLY A 861 -29.81 -50.63 -23.68
C GLY A 861 -28.48 -50.69 -22.88
N VAL A 862 -28.55 -50.55 -21.55
CA VAL A 862 -27.52 -49.82 -20.79
C VAL A 862 -26.37 -50.66 -20.20
N VAL A 863 -26.57 -51.96 -19.90
CA VAL A 863 -25.89 -52.53 -18.72
C VAL A 863 -24.71 -53.49 -18.97
N LEU A 864 -24.75 -54.40 -19.96
CA LEU A 864 -24.18 -55.75 -19.71
C LEU A 864 -23.24 -56.41 -20.73
N LEU A 865 -23.07 -55.91 -21.97
CA LEU A 865 -22.46 -56.75 -23.03
C LEU A 865 -20.92 -56.82 -23.06
N LEU A 866 -20.20 -55.99 -22.30
CA LEU A 866 -18.74 -55.83 -22.42
C LEU A 866 -17.93 -56.02 -21.13
N ALA A 867 -18.55 -56.55 -20.07
CA ALA A 867 -17.85 -56.79 -18.80
C ALA A 867 -16.94 -58.05 -18.79
N ILE A 868 -17.13 -59.00 -19.73
CA ILE A 868 -16.78 -60.42 -19.50
C ILE A 868 -16.03 -61.11 -20.65
N VAL A 869 -16.30 -60.79 -21.92
CA VAL A 869 -15.89 -61.67 -23.04
C VAL A 869 -14.45 -61.42 -23.49
N THR A 870 -13.51 -61.76 -22.60
CA THR A 870 -12.08 -61.86 -22.93
C THR A 870 -11.52 -60.44 -23.23
N CYS A 871 -10.30 -60.17 -23.72
CA CYS A 871 -9.28 -61.02 -24.31
C CYS A 871 -7.87 -60.54 -23.88
N ILE A 872 -7.54 -60.48 -22.57
CA ILE A 872 -7.12 -61.61 -21.71
C ILE A 872 -5.98 -62.49 -22.28
N ILE A 873 -5.65 -62.38 -23.58
CA ILE A 873 -4.84 -63.35 -24.33
C ILE A 873 -3.64 -62.68 -25.04
N LEU A 874 -3.80 -61.46 -25.61
CA LEU A 874 -2.90 -61.02 -26.69
C LEU A 874 -1.81 -59.98 -26.35
N LEU A 875 -1.86 -59.25 -25.23
CA LEU A 875 -0.79 -58.31 -24.84
C LEU A 875 0.41 -58.97 -24.10
N CYS A 876 0.53 -60.30 -24.11
CA CYS A 876 1.48 -61.05 -23.27
C CYS A 876 2.67 -61.73 -23.98
N ARG A 877 3.12 -61.29 -25.17
CA ARG A 877 4.37 -61.79 -25.81
C ARG A 877 5.37 -60.71 -26.29
N ARG A 878 5.73 -59.80 -25.38
CA ARG A 878 7.12 -59.36 -25.05
C ARG A 878 8.20 -59.22 -26.18
N ARG A 879 8.67 -57.96 -26.37
CA ARG A 879 10.10 -57.46 -26.22
C ARG A 879 11.21 -57.99 -27.19
N PRO A 880 12.48 -57.46 -27.18
CA PRO A 880 13.03 -56.14 -26.74
C PRO A 880 14.24 -55.54 -27.58
N ARG A 881 14.76 -54.35 -27.16
CA ARG A 881 16.21 -53.91 -27.12
C ARG A 881 16.95 -53.56 -28.43
N GLU A 882 18.12 -52.87 -28.48
CA GLU A 882 18.91 -51.83 -27.73
C GLU A 882 20.16 -51.50 -28.65
N LYS A 883 21.06 -50.48 -28.56
CA LYS A 883 21.35 -49.23 -27.79
C LYS A 883 22.48 -48.46 -28.55
N LYS A 884 22.73 -47.15 -28.31
CA LYS A 884 24.07 -46.48 -28.05
C LYS A 884 24.22 -44.98 -28.41
N GLU A 885 25.27 -44.37 -27.85
CA GLU A 885 25.59 -42.93 -27.71
C GLU A 885 26.77 -42.43 -28.60
N VAL A 886 26.92 -41.10 -28.73
CA VAL A 886 28.22 -40.36 -28.89
C VAL A 886 28.09 -38.96 -28.21
N GLU A 887 29.18 -38.46 -27.61
CA GLU A 887 29.26 -37.17 -26.87
C GLU A 887 29.94 -36.03 -27.68
N SER A 888 29.83 -34.77 -27.22
CA SER A 888 30.92 -33.78 -27.30
C SER A 888 30.71 -32.57 -26.35
N ASN A 889 31.79 -32.02 -25.78
CA ASN A 889 31.79 -30.93 -24.79
C ASN A 889 32.11 -29.53 -25.37
N THR A 890 31.57 -28.48 -24.76
CA THR A 890 32.15 -27.11 -24.73
C THR A 890 31.93 -26.47 -23.36
N ASN A 891 32.80 -25.53 -22.96
CA ASN A 891 32.97 -25.08 -21.57
C ASN A 891 32.90 -23.54 -21.45
N TYR A 892 32.19 -23.00 -20.44
CA TYR A 892 32.06 -21.56 -20.20
C TYR A 892 32.12 -21.22 -18.70
N SER A 893 32.44 -19.95 -18.38
CA SER A 893 32.87 -19.50 -17.05
C SER A 893 31.72 -19.30 -16.05
N TYR A 894 31.94 -19.70 -14.80
CA TYR A 894 30.99 -19.58 -13.69
C TYR A 894 31.14 -18.25 -12.93
N GLU A 895 30.01 -17.63 -12.59
CA GLU A 895 29.87 -16.80 -11.38
C GLU A 895 29.04 -17.58 -10.36
N SER A 896 29.58 -17.82 -9.16
CA SER A 896 28.98 -18.72 -8.17
C SER A 896 29.02 -18.14 -6.77
N THR A 897 27.87 -18.07 -6.09
CA THR A 897 27.80 -17.66 -4.67
C THR A 897 26.87 -18.60 -3.89
N ILE A 898 27.36 -19.80 -3.55
CA ILE A 898 26.72 -20.70 -2.58
C ILE A 898 27.04 -20.19 -1.17
N TRP A 899 26.06 -20.16 -0.26
CA TRP A 899 26.09 -19.23 0.89
C TRP A 899 26.43 -19.83 2.27
N GLU A 900 26.40 -21.14 2.46
CA GLU A 900 26.73 -21.71 3.78
C GLU A 900 28.24 -21.89 4.03
N LYS A 901 28.65 -21.59 5.28
CA LYS A 901 30.03 -21.43 5.74
C LYS A 901 30.88 -22.71 5.79
N GLU A 902 30.41 -23.79 5.18
CA GLU A 902 31.11 -25.08 5.08
C GLU A 902 31.02 -25.55 3.62
N GLY A 903 32.09 -25.33 2.84
CA GLY A 903 32.14 -25.67 1.41
C GLY A 903 32.12 -27.17 1.17
N LYS A 904 30.92 -27.76 1.07
CA LYS A 904 30.68 -29.21 1.00
C LYS A 904 30.43 -29.76 -0.41
N PHE A 905 30.00 -28.93 -1.36
CA PHE A 905 29.79 -29.29 -2.75
C PHE A 905 29.77 -28.05 -3.65
N THR A 906 29.96 -28.25 -4.95
CA THR A 906 29.94 -27.23 -6.00
C THR A 906 28.76 -27.41 -6.95
N PHE A 907 28.52 -26.44 -7.83
CA PHE A 907 27.55 -26.60 -8.92
C PHE A 907 27.95 -27.72 -9.91
N PHE A 908 29.26 -27.96 -10.11
CA PHE A 908 29.74 -29.06 -10.95
C PHE A 908 29.40 -30.43 -10.37
N ASP A 909 29.42 -30.58 -9.03
CA ASP A 909 28.99 -31.81 -8.36
C ASP A 909 27.49 -32.08 -8.58
N ILE A 910 26.65 -31.04 -8.65
CA ILE A 910 25.22 -31.15 -8.98
C ILE A 910 25.03 -31.59 -10.45
N VAL A 911 25.78 -31.02 -11.38
CA VAL A 911 25.73 -31.41 -12.81
C VAL A 911 26.08 -32.89 -12.97
N ASN A 912 27.11 -33.38 -12.28
CA ASN A 912 27.48 -34.80 -12.29
C ASN A 912 26.43 -35.68 -11.60
N ALA A 913 25.92 -35.26 -10.43
CA ALA A 913 24.92 -35.98 -9.65
C ALA A 913 23.51 -36.04 -10.28
N THR A 914 23.29 -35.33 -11.38
CA THR A 914 22.03 -35.31 -12.15
C THR A 914 22.21 -35.77 -13.60
N ASP A 915 23.38 -36.29 -13.98
CA ASP A 915 23.71 -36.69 -15.35
C ASP A 915 23.43 -35.56 -16.36
N ASN A 916 23.95 -34.36 -16.08
CA ASN A 916 23.68 -33.12 -16.82
C ASN A 916 22.19 -32.75 -16.88
N PHE A 917 21.48 -32.85 -15.75
CA PHE A 917 20.04 -32.63 -15.62
C PHE A 917 19.19 -33.54 -16.54
N ASN A 918 19.55 -34.82 -16.61
CA ASN A 918 18.78 -35.85 -17.31
C ASN A 918 17.37 -35.99 -16.69
N GLU A 919 16.36 -36.16 -17.56
CA GLU A 919 14.94 -36.33 -17.20
C GLU A 919 14.70 -37.46 -16.19
N THR A 920 15.57 -38.48 -16.14
CA THR A 920 15.50 -39.57 -15.14
C THR A 920 15.67 -39.08 -13.69
N PHE A 921 16.27 -37.91 -13.46
CA PHE A 921 16.43 -37.27 -12.15
C PHE A 921 15.37 -36.18 -11.90
N CYS A 922 14.50 -35.88 -12.86
CA CYS A 922 13.45 -34.88 -12.72
C CYS A 922 12.32 -35.38 -11.80
N ILE A 923 12.16 -34.74 -10.65
CA ILE A 923 11.15 -35.09 -9.62
C ILE A 923 9.87 -34.28 -9.70
N GLY A 924 9.86 -33.17 -10.46
CA GLY A 924 8.67 -32.37 -10.72
C GLY A 924 8.91 -31.29 -11.78
N LYS A 925 7.84 -30.78 -12.40
CA LYS A 925 7.87 -29.65 -13.34
C LYS A 925 6.75 -28.68 -13.00
N GLY A 926 7.04 -27.39 -13.02
CA GLY A 926 6.09 -26.31 -12.72
C GLY A 926 6.26 -25.13 -13.69
N GLY A 927 5.42 -24.12 -13.56
CA GLY A 927 5.28 -23.03 -14.55
C GLY A 927 6.51 -22.15 -14.79
N PHE A 928 7.54 -22.23 -13.93
CA PHE A 928 8.80 -21.48 -14.08
C PHE A 928 10.03 -22.37 -14.31
N GLY A 929 9.94 -23.69 -14.15
CA GLY A 929 11.11 -24.56 -14.12
C GLY A 929 10.85 -26.04 -13.83
N SER A 930 11.91 -26.85 -13.99
CA SER A 930 11.95 -28.29 -13.69
C SER A 930 12.81 -28.52 -12.44
N VAL A 931 12.36 -29.38 -11.52
CA VAL A 931 13.05 -29.71 -10.27
C VAL A 931 13.67 -31.10 -10.36
N TYR A 932 14.96 -31.19 -10.06
CA TYR A 932 15.76 -32.43 -10.12
C TYR A 932 16.22 -32.85 -8.72
N ARG A 933 16.33 -34.16 -8.47
CA ARG A 933 16.98 -34.72 -7.28
C ARG A 933 18.45 -34.98 -7.59
N ALA A 934 19.36 -34.28 -6.92
CA ALA A 934 20.79 -34.55 -6.98
C ALA A 934 21.22 -35.31 -5.71
N GLU A 935 21.90 -36.44 -5.88
CA GLU A 935 22.52 -37.20 -4.78
C GLU A 935 24.04 -37.04 -4.87
N LEU A 936 24.59 -36.24 -3.97
CA LEU A 936 25.98 -35.81 -4.02
C LEU A 936 26.92 -36.91 -3.49
N SER A 937 28.19 -36.86 -3.91
CA SER A 937 29.23 -37.80 -3.47
C SER A 937 29.49 -37.81 -1.96
N SER A 938 29.02 -36.79 -1.24
CA SER A 938 29.01 -36.68 0.23
C SER A 938 27.88 -37.49 0.91
N GLY A 939 26.95 -38.07 0.15
CA GLY A 939 25.70 -38.66 0.65
C GLY A 939 24.59 -37.63 0.95
N GLN A 940 24.83 -36.34 0.73
CA GLN A 940 23.80 -35.31 0.86
C GLN A 940 22.90 -35.31 -0.39
N VAL A 941 21.58 -35.30 -0.18
CA VAL A 941 20.57 -35.15 -1.25
C VAL A 941 20.07 -33.71 -1.26
N VAL A 942 19.97 -33.09 -2.43
CA VAL A 942 19.43 -31.74 -2.62
C VAL A 942 18.42 -31.70 -3.77
N ALA A 943 17.46 -30.77 -3.67
CA ALA A 943 16.49 -30.49 -4.73
C ALA A 943 16.94 -29.26 -5.54
N VAL A 944 16.95 -29.37 -6.87
CA VAL A 944 17.51 -28.32 -7.75
C VAL A 944 16.48 -27.88 -8.79
N LYS A 945 15.95 -26.66 -8.62
CA LYS A 945 14.99 -26.02 -9.54
C LYS A 945 15.77 -25.30 -10.64
N ARG A 946 15.76 -25.86 -11.84
CA ARG A 946 16.30 -25.27 -13.08
C ARG A 946 15.18 -24.51 -13.78
N PHE A 947 15.35 -23.21 -13.97
CA PHE A 947 14.33 -22.39 -14.63
C PHE A 947 14.27 -22.68 -16.14
N HIS A 948 13.09 -22.53 -16.74
CA HIS A 948 12.93 -22.67 -18.19
C HIS A 948 13.47 -21.44 -18.93
N VAL A 949 13.94 -21.66 -20.16
CA VAL A 949 14.57 -20.68 -21.06
C VAL A 949 13.83 -20.76 -22.39
N ALA A 950 13.71 -19.64 -23.11
CA ALA A 950 13.01 -19.62 -24.39
C ALA A 950 13.82 -20.29 -25.52
N ASP A 951 13.16 -20.69 -26.60
CA ASP A 951 13.80 -21.30 -27.79
C ASP A 951 14.84 -20.38 -28.49
N THR A 952 14.88 -19.09 -28.15
CA THR A 952 15.90 -18.13 -28.61
C THR A 952 17.22 -18.21 -27.82
N GLY A 953 17.23 -18.89 -26.68
CA GLY A 953 18.31 -18.84 -25.68
C GLY A 953 18.11 -17.77 -24.60
N ASP A 954 17.13 -16.87 -24.74
CA ASP A 954 16.87 -15.82 -23.75
C ASP A 954 16.06 -16.34 -22.55
N ILE A 955 16.39 -15.87 -21.35
CA ILE A 955 15.59 -16.10 -20.13
C ILE A 955 14.37 -15.17 -20.16
N PRO A 956 13.12 -15.69 -20.07
CA PRO A 956 11.93 -14.84 -19.98
C PRO A 956 11.96 -13.94 -18.74
N ASP A 957 11.60 -12.66 -18.87
CA ASP A 957 11.54 -11.69 -17.76
C ASP A 957 10.69 -12.18 -16.58
N VAL A 958 9.65 -12.98 -16.85
CA VAL A 958 8.80 -13.59 -15.82
C VAL A 958 9.58 -14.61 -14.98
N ASN A 959 10.39 -15.46 -15.63
CA ASN A 959 11.21 -16.47 -14.97
C ASN A 959 12.34 -15.81 -14.18
N LYS A 960 12.98 -14.77 -14.76
CA LYS A 960 13.98 -13.96 -14.07
C LYS A 960 13.41 -13.29 -12.82
N LYS A 961 12.23 -12.68 -12.92
CA LYS A 961 11.54 -12.04 -11.79
C LYS A 961 11.11 -13.05 -10.72
N SER A 962 10.70 -14.25 -11.12
CA SER A 962 10.38 -15.36 -10.21
C SER A 962 11.63 -15.79 -9.42
N PHE A 963 12.76 -15.99 -10.10
CA PHE A 963 14.07 -16.28 -9.50
C PHE A 963 14.53 -15.16 -8.53
N GLU A 964 14.40 -13.89 -8.92
CA GLU A 964 14.73 -12.73 -8.07
C GLU A 964 13.83 -12.63 -6.83
N ASN A 965 12.51 -12.85 -6.95
CA ASN A 965 11.59 -12.87 -5.81
C ASN A 965 11.95 -13.98 -4.81
N GLU A 966 12.22 -15.19 -5.32
CA GLU A 966 12.43 -16.38 -4.52
C GLU A 966 13.76 -16.33 -3.76
N ILE A 967 14.85 -15.86 -4.42
CA ILE A 967 16.11 -15.55 -3.74
C ILE A 967 15.88 -14.51 -2.64
N LYS A 968 15.15 -13.42 -2.95
CA LYS A 968 14.95 -12.33 -1.99
C LYS A 968 14.18 -12.77 -0.75
N ALA A 969 13.12 -13.55 -0.91
CA ALA A 969 12.34 -14.07 0.21
C ALA A 969 13.16 -15.07 1.05
N LEU A 970 13.77 -16.08 0.42
CA LEU A 970 14.48 -17.17 1.12
C LEU A 970 15.88 -16.78 1.63
N THR A 971 16.41 -15.62 1.22
CA THR A 971 17.60 -14.98 1.80
C THR A 971 17.35 -14.53 3.23
N GLU A 972 16.18 -13.92 3.48
CA GLU A 972 15.86 -13.20 4.71
C GLU A 972 15.10 -14.08 5.72
N VAL A 973 14.49 -15.17 5.25
CA VAL A 973 13.65 -16.12 6.01
C VAL A 973 14.43 -17.30 6.57
N ARG A 974 14.21 -17.64 7.84
CA ARG A 974 14.66 -18.90 8.47
C ARG A 974 13.63 -19.41 9.48
N HIS A 975 12.82 -20.39 9.07
CA HIS A 975 11.79 -21.00 9.93
C HIS A 975 11.66 -22.50 9.64
N ARG A 976 11.39 -23.32 10.67
CA ARG A 976 11.31 -24.80 10.57
C ARG A 976 10.21 -25.35 9.65
N ASN A 977 9.24 -24.51 9.28
CA ASN A 977 8.13 -24.89 8.38
C ASN A 977 8.23 -24.18 7.02
N ILE A 978 9.43 -23.76 6.61
CA ILE A 978 9.71 -23.10 5.32
C ILE A 978 10.99 -23.70 4.75
N VAL A 979 10.96 -24.09 3.47
CA VAL A 979 12.07 -24.80 2.83
C VAL A 979 13.38 -23.98 2.85
N LYS A 980 14.48 -24.62 3.22
CA LYS A 980 15.81 -24.01 3.23
C LYS A 980 16.40 -23.92 1.82
N LEU A 981 16.76 -22.70 1.41
CA LEU A 981 17.63 -22.46 0.25
C LEU A 981 19.11 -22.61 0.68
N HIS A 982 19.85 -23.53 0.07
CA HIS A 982 21.30 -23.68 0.25
C HIS A 982 22.11 -22.69 -0.60
N GLY A 983 21.57 -22.28 -1.75
CA GLY A 983 22.19 -21.29 -2.63
C GLY A 983 21.55 -21.22 -4.01
N PHE A 984 22.12 -20.38 -4.87
CA PHE A 984 21.69 -20.17 -6.25
C PHE A 984 22.90 -20.07 -7.19
N CYS A 985 22.68 -20.33 -8.49
CA CYS A 985 23.71 -20.24 -9.51
C CYS A 985 23.11 -19.84 -10.87
N THR A 986 23.91 -19.13 -11.67
CA THR A 986 23.65 -18.81 -13.08
C THR A 986 24.80 -19.38 -13.90
N SER A 987 24.50 -20.28 -14.85
CA SER A 987 25.51 -21.03 -15.59
C SER A 987 25.06 -21.25 -17.03
N GLY A 988 25.70 -20.55 -17.97
CA GLY A 988 25.15 -20.34 -19.31
C GLY A 988 23.80 -19.62 -19.22
N ASP A 989 22.89 -19.96 -20.11
CA ASP A 989 21.58 -19.32 -20.21
C ASP A 989 20.56 -19.77 -19.13
N TYR A 990 21.00 -20.59 -18.17
CA TYR A 990 20.13 -21.22 -17.16
C TYR A 990 20.37 -20.69 -15.74
N MET A 991 19.26 -20.49 -15.01
CA MET A 991 19.24 -20.14 -13.59
C MET A 991 18.84 -21.34 -12.74
N TYR A 992 19.46 -21.48 -11.56
CA TYR A 992 19.32 -22.64 -10.68
C TYR A 992 19.15 -22.21 -9.22
N LEU A 993 18.14 -22.76 -8.54
CA LEU A 993 17.97 -22.68 -7.08
C LEU A 993 18.18 -24.06 -6.45
N VAL A 994 18.95 -24.12 -5.37
CA VAL A 994 19.32 -25.36 -4.67
C VAL A 994 18.73 -25.34 -3.26
N TYR A 995 17.83 -26.27 -2.99
CA TYR A 995 17.13 -26.43 -1.71
C TYR A 995 17.53 -27.75 -1.04
N GLU A 996 17.19 -27.88 0.25
CA GLU A 996 17.13 -29.20 0.89
C GLU A 996 16.09 -30.11 0.21
N TYR A 997 16.27 -31.43 0.32
CA TYR A 997 15.38 -32.42 -0.28
C TYR A 997 14.48 -33.07 0.78
N LEU A 998 13.15 -32.90 0.63
CA LEU A 998 12.16 -33.50 1.54
C LEU A 998 11.60 -34.81 0.96
N GLU A 999 11.82 -35.92 1.67
CA GLU A 999 11.67 -37.28 1.12
C GLU A 999 10.25 -37.66 0.67
N ARG A 1000 9.20 -37.12 1.31
CA ARG A 1000 7.80 -37.47 0.99
C ARG A 1000 7.27 -36.69 -0.23
N GLY A 1001 7.93 -35.61 -0.63
CA GLY A 1001 7.41 -34.68 -1.63
C GLY A 1001 6.18 -33.91 -1.12
N SER A 1002 5.25 -33.58 -2.02
CA SER A 1002 4.13 -32.71 -1.69
C SER A 1002 3.04 -33.37 -0.83
N LEU A 1003 2.39 -32.53 -0.03
CA LEU A 1003 1.19 -32.85 0.74
C LEU A 1003 0.06 -33.36 -0.15
N GLY A 1004 -0.17 -32.74 -1.31
CA GLY A 1004 -1.20 -33.17 -2.28
C GLY A 1004 -0.97 -34.60 -2.76
N LYS A 1005 0.27 -34.97 -3.11
CA LYS A 1005 0.64 -36.34 -3.49
C LYS A 1005 0.41 -37.36 -2.35
N THR A 1006 0.55 -36.92 -1.10
CA THR A 1006 0.33 -37.75 0.11
C THR A 1006 -1.16 -37.88 0.45
N LEU A 1007 -1.94 -36.80 0.34
CA LEU A 1007 -3.36 -36.73 0.63
C LEU A 1007 -4.23 -37.46 -0.42
N TYR A 1008 -3.83 -37.38 -1.70
CA TYR A 1008 -4.51 -37.98 -2.84
C TYR A 1008 -3.94 -39.33 -3.30
N GLY A 1009 -2.80 -39.77 -2.77
CA GLY A 1009 -2.19 -41.06 -3.09
C GLY A 1009 -2.83 -42.25 -2.36
N GLU A 1010 -2.60 -43.46 -2.88
CA GLU A 1010 -2.96 -44.73 -2.24
C GLU A 1010 -2.44 -44.85 -0.79
N GLU A 1011 -1.32 -44.21 -0.47
CA GLU A 1011 -0.75 -44.21 0.88
C GLU A 1011 -1.57 -43.42 1.91
N GLY A 1012 -2.38 -42.44 1.48
CA GLY A 1012 -3.14 -41.55 2.37
C GLY A 1012 -4.11 -42.30 3.29
N LYS A 1013 -4.62 -43.47 2.84
CA LYS A 1013 -5.47 -44.38 3.64
C LYS A 1013 -4.76 -45.10 4.79
N LYS A 1014 -3.42 -45.02 4.89
CA LYS A 1014 -2.63 -45.76 5.90
C LYS A 1014 -1.56 -44.93 6.62
N LYS A 1015 -1.31 -43.69 6.19
CA LYS A 1015 -0.18 -42.88 6.69
C LYS A 1015 -0.52 -41.46 7.14
N MET A 1016 -1.78 -41.02 7.08
CA MET A 1016 -2.13 -39.64 7.44
C MET A 1016 -3.49 -39.57 8.14
N ASP A 1017 -3.47 -39.92 9.44
CA ASP A 1017 -4.60 -39.83 10.36
C ASP A 1017 -4.96 -38.38 10.72
N TRP A 1018 -6.00 -38.20 11.55
CA TRP A 1018 -6.46 -36.89 12.00
C TRP A 1018 -5.39 -36.10 12.76
N GLY A 1019 -4.52 -36.74 13.55
CA GLY A 1019 -3.47 -36.06 14.30
C GLY A 1019 -2.38 -35.52 13.38
N MET A 1020 -1.99 -36.29 12.36
CA MET A 1020 -1.05 -35.84 11.33
C MET A 1020 -1.65 -34.74 10.44
N ARG A 1021 -2.95 -34.78 10.17
CA ARG A 1021 -3.69 -33.71 9.47
C ARG A 1021 -3.76 -32.43 10.27
N VAL A 1022 -4.04 -32.51 11.58
CA VAL A 1022 -3.96 -31.36 12.49
C VAL A 1022 -2.53 -30.81 12.49
N LYS A 1023 -1.50 -31.62 12.76
CA LYS A 1023 -0.08 -31.22 12.76
C LYS A 1023 0.32 -30.42 11.50
N VAL A 1024 -0.08 -30.90 10.32
CA VAL A 1024 0.22 -30.20 9.04
C VAL A 1024 -0.44 -28.82 8.96
N VAL A 1025 -1.69 -28.67 9.43
CA VAL A 1025 -2.34 -27.36 9.49
C VAL A 1025 -1.69 -26.47 10.57
N GLN A 1026 -1.25 -27.01 11.71
CA GLN A 1026 -0.53 -26.25 12.73
C GLN A 1026 0.80 -25.69 12.19
N GLY A 1027 1.63 -26.51 11.54
CA GLY A 1027 2.93 -26.08 11.02
C GLY A 1027 2.81 -25.05 9.89
N LEU A 1028 1.82 -25.20 9.00
CA LEU A 1028 1.51 -24.21 7.97
C LEU A 1028 1.05 -22.87 8.59
N ALA A 1029 0.23 -22.90 9.63
CA ALA A 1029 -0.19 -21.68 10.33
C ALA A 1029 1.00 -20.91 10.92
N HIS A 1030 1.96 -21.62 11.50
CA HIS A 1030 3.20 -21.03 12.02
C HIS A 1030 4.09 -20.43 10.91
N ALA A 1031 4.24 -21.13 9.77
CA ALA A 1031 5.00 -20.62 8.63
C ALA A 1031 4.46 -19.26 8.13
N LEU A 1032 3.14 -19.16 7.98
CA LEU A 1032 2.49 -17.94 7.49
C LEU A 1032 2.47 -16.83 8.55
N ALA A 1033 2.26 -17.17 9.83
CA ALA A 1033 2.36 -16.20 10.93
C ALA A 1033 3.75 -15.52 10.98
N TYR A 1034 4.81 -16.30 10.78
CA TYR A 1034 6.19 -15.80 10.70
C TYR A 1034 6.39 -14.88 9.48
N LEU A 1035 5.95 -15.30 8.29
CA LEU A 1035 6.07 -14.51 7.05
C LEU A 1035 5.30 -13.18 7.10
N HIS A 1036 4.08 -13.18 7.67
CA HIS A 1036 3.20 -12.01 7.71
C HIS A 1036 3.53 -11.02 8.82
N HIS A 1037 4.11 -11.49 9.93
CA HIS A 1037 4.15 -10.69 11.16
C HIS A 1037 5.50 -10.69 11.91
N ASP A 1038 6.42 -11.59 11.60
CA ASP A 1038 7.76 -11.65 12.20
C ASP A 1038 8.86 -11.22 11.20
N CYS A 1039 8.60 -11.33 9.90
CA CYS A 1039 9.44 -10.76 8.84
C CYS A 1039 9.19 -9.25 8.66
N ASN A 1040 10.26 -8.49 8.37
CA ASN A 1040 10.17 -7.05 8.10
C ASN A 1040 11.07 -6.66 6.90
N PRO A 1041 10.49 -6.24 5.75
CA PRO A 1041 9.05 -6.12 5.47
C PRO A 1041 8.32 -7.46 5.49
N ALA A 1042 7.01 -7.42 5.75
CA ALA A 1042 6.16 -8.61 5.72
C ALA A 1042 6.13 -9.24 4.32
N ILE A 1043 6.17 -10.58 4.26
CA ILE A 1043 6.23 -11.36 3.02
C ILE A 1043 4.88 -12.06 2.81
N VAL A 1044 4.19 -11.75 1.72
CA VAL A 1044 2.97 -12.45 1.28
C VAL A 1044 3.34 -13.44 0.17
N HIS A 1045 3.00 -14.71 0.33
CA HIS A 1045 3.40 -15.80 -0.55
C HIS A 1045 2.59 -15.84 -1.85
N ARG A 1046 1.28 -15.58 -1.77
CA ARG A 1046 0.29 -15.52 -2.87
C ARG A 1046 0.01 -16.84 -3.61
N ASP A 1047 0.69 -17.94 -3.29
CA ASP A 1047 0.47 -19.25 -3.93
C ASP A 1047 0.61 -20.42 -2.93
N ILE A 1048 -0.27 -20.45 -1.93
CA ILE A 1048 -0.33 -21.51 -0.91
C ILE A 1048 -1.31 -22.58 -1.39
N THR A 1049 -0.79 -23.78 -1.65
CA THR A 1049 -1.54 -24.95 -2.14
C THR A 1049 -1.02 -26.22 -1.47
N VAL A 1050 -1.76 -27.33 -1.53
CA VAL A 1050 -1.24 -28.65 -1.10
C VAL A 1050 -0.07 -29.14 -1.96
N ASN A 1051 0.19 -28.56 -3.13
CA ASN A 1051 1.34 -28.92 -3.96
C ASN A 1051 2.61 -28.17 -3.55
N ASN A 1052 2.47 -26.91 -3.08
CA ASN A 1052 3.56 -26.05 -2.62
C ASN A 1052 3.89 -26.25 -1.13
N ILE A 1053 3.34 -27.30 -0.50
CA ILE A 1053 3.68 -27.74 0.85
C ILE A 1053 4.33 -29.11 0.74
N LEU A 1054 5.60 -29.19 1.12
CA LEU A 1054 6.37 -30.43 1.18
C LEU A 1054 6.31 -31.04 2.59
N LEU A 1055 6.52 -32.34 2.70
CA LEU A 1055 6.47 -33.06 3.98
C LEU A 1055 7.81 -33.75 4.30
N GLU A 1056 8.29 -33.54 5.53
CA GLU A 1056 9.43 -34.27 6.09
C GLU A 1056 9.07 -35.74 6.41
N SER A 1057 10.10 -36.53 6.73
CA SER A 1057 9.97 -37.96 7.04
C SER A 1057 9.14 -38.24 8.30
N ASP A 1058 8.85 -37.24 9.14
CA ASP A 1058 7.94 -37.29 10.29
C ASP A 1058 6.58 -36.58 10.07
N PHE A 1059 6.28 -36.16 8.84
CA PHE A 1059 5.12 -35.34 8.45
C PHE A 1059 5.10 -33.90 9.01
N GLU A 1060 6.24 -33.32 9.42
CA GLU A 1060 6.35 -31.86 9.56
C GLU A 1060 6.18 -31.18 8.18
N PRO A 1061 5.38 -30.10 8.06
CA PRO A 1061 5.17 -29.40 6.79
C PRO A 1061 6.20 -28.28 6.56
N CYS A 1062 6.70 -28.17 5.32
CA CYS A 1062 7.51 -27.06 4.84
C CYS A 1062 6.89 -26.40 3.61
N LEU A 1063 6.64 -25.09 3.69
CA LEU A 1063 6.14 -24.26 2.59
C LEU A 1063 7.27 -23.94 1.59
N CYS A 1064 6.99 -24.00 0.29
CA CYS A 1064 7.96 -23.78 -0.79
C CYS A 1064 7.37 -23.04 -2.02
N ASP A 1065 8.23 -22.75 -3.00
CA ASP A 1065 7.98 -21.97 -4.23
C ASP A 1065 7.61 -20.50 -3.99
N PHE A 1066 8.61 -19.73 -3.54
CA PHE A 1066 8.45 -18.29 -3.28
C PHE A 1066 8.60 -17.43 -4.55
N GLY A 1067 8.51 -18.02 -5.75
CA GLY A 1067 8.59 -17.28 -7.02
C GLY A 1067 7.49 -16.23 -7.20
N THR A 1068 6.34 -16.46 -6.57
CA THR A 1068 5.20 -15.53 -6.49
C THR A 1068 5.22 -14.63 -5.24
N ALA A 1069 6.19 -14.76 -4.34
CA ALA A 1069 6.21 -14.00 -3.08
C ALA A 1069 6.34 -12.48 -3.30
N LYS A 1070 5.88 -11.68 -2.33
CA LYS A 1070 5.96 -10.22 -2.34
C LYS A 1070 6.23 -9.64 -0.96
N LEU A 1071 7.24 -8.77 -0.89
CA LEU A 1071 7.55 -7.95 0.28
C LEU A 1071 6.70 -6.67 0.28
N LEU A 1072 5.98 -6.41 1.38
CA LEU A 1072 5.17 -5.21 1.58
C LEU A 1072 6.00 -4.09 2.26
N GLY A 1073 6.58 -3.18 1.46
CA GLY A 1073 7.50 -2.15 1.96
C GLY A 1073 7.42 -0.82 1.20
N GLY A 1074 7.64 0.28 1.92
CA GLY A 1074 7.23 1.67 1.56
C GLY A 1074 7.85 2.36 0.34
N ALA A 1075 8.47 1.62 -0.58
CA ALA A 1075 8.91 2.12 -1.89
C ALA A 1075 8.31 1.36 -3.08
N SER A 1076 7.61 0.24 -2.85
CA SER A 1076 6.89 -0.52 -3.87
C SER A 1076 5.38 -0.34 -3.73
N THR A 1077 4.65 -0.38 -4.83
CA THR A 1077 3.19 -0.34 -4.83
C THR A 1077 2.62 -1.65 -4.30
N ASN A 1078 1.58 -1.64 -3.45
CA ASN A 1078 0.95 -2.88 -2.97
C ASN A 1078 0.19 -3.66 -4.08
N TRP A 1079 -0.11 -3.00 -5.20
CA TRP A 1079 -0.71 -3.61 -6.40
C TRP A 1079 0.26 -4.54 -7.15
N THR A 1080 -0.25 -5.56 -7.86
CA THR A 1080 0.51 -6.44 -8.78
C THR A 1080 -0.38 -6.97 -9.91
N SER A 1081 0.21 -7.57 -10.94
CA SER A 1081 -0.47 -8.63 -11.68
C SER A 1081 -0.99 -9.73 -10.72
N VAL A 1082 -2.13 -10.33 -11.06
CA VAL A 1082 -2.63 -11.52 -10.35
C VAL A 1082 -1.61 -12.66 -10.52
N ALA A 1083 -1.34 -13.40 -9.45
CA ALA A 1083 -0.43 -14.55 -9.43
C ALA A 1083 -0.79 -15.45 -8.26
N GLY A 1084 -0.89 -16.76 -8.50
CA GLY A 1084 -1.38 -17.75 -7.54
C GLY A 1084 -2.28 -18.79 -8.22
N SER A 1085 -2.48 -19.93 -7.56
CA SER A 1085 -3.23 -21.06 -8.11
C SER A 1085 -4.75 -20.87 -8.02
N TYR A 1086 -5.45 -21.21 -9.11
CA TYR A 1086 -6.91 -21.24 -9.16
C TYR A 1086 -7.46 -22.27 -8.16
N GLY A 1087 -8.63 -21.97 -7.56
CA GLY A 1087 -9.18 -22.72 -6.42
C GLY A 1087 -8.72 -22.20 -5.05
N TYR A 1088 -7.46 -21.74 -4.94
CA TYR A 1088 -6.86 -21.26 -3.70
C TYR A 1088 -6.83 -19.73 -3.57
N MET A 1089 -6.73 -19.01 -4.69
CA MET A 1089 -6.69 -17.53 -4.69
C MET A 1089 -7.91 -16.89 -4.02
N ALA A 1090 -7.64 -15.92 -3.15
CA ALA A 1090 -8.67 -15.12 -2.48
C ALA A 1090 -9.53 -14.32 -3.51
N PRO A 1091 -10.87 -14.34 -3.40
CA PRO A 1091 -11.76 -13.74 -4.41
C PRO A 1091 -11.49 -12.27 -4.69
N GLU A 1092 -11.19 -11.48 -3.66
CA GLU A 1092 -10.89 -10.05 -3.80
C GLU A 1092 -9.59 -9.81 -4.57
N PHE A 1093 -8.58 -10.69 -4.45
CA PHE A 1093 -7.28 -10.45 -5.05
C PHE A 1093 -7.34 -10.60 -6.58
N ALA A 1094 -8.11 -11.58 -7.06
CA ALA A 1094 -8.37 -11.81 -8.48
C ALA A 1094 -9.06 -10.61 -9.18
N TYR A 1095 -9.79 -9.76 -8.46
CA TYR A 1095 -10.50 -8.61 -9.01
C TYR A 1095 -9.91 -7.24 -8.65
N THR A 1096 -9.21 -7.13 -7.52
CA THR A 1096 -8.66 -5.85 -7.04
C THR A 1096 -7.18 -5.66 -7.33
N MET A 1097 -6.40 -6.72 -7.61
CA MET A 1097 -4.94 -6.65 -7.79
C MET A 1097 -4.13 -6.10 -6.59
N ARG A 1098 -4.77 -5.76 -5.47
CA ARG A 1098 -4.13 -5.28 -4.23
C ARG A 1098 -3.70 -6.49 -3.40
N VAL A 1099 -2.39 -6.63 -3.16
CA VAL A 1099 -1.87 -7.65 -2.25
C VAL A 1099 -2.01 -7.20 -0.79
N THR A 1100 -2.55 -8.08 0.05
CA THR A 1100 -2.48 -8.03 1.52
C THR A 1100 -2.19 -9.44 2.06
N GLU A 1101 -1.83 -9.55 3.33
CA GLU A 1101 -1.67 -10.83 4.03
C GLU A 1101 -2.98 -11.65 4.10
N LYS A 1102 -4.14 -10.99 4.04
CA LYS A 1102 -5.46 -11.65 3.98
C LYS A 1102 -5.65 -12.54 2.74
N CYS A 1103 -4.88 -12.33 1.67
CA CYS A 1103 -4.90 -13.19 0.50
C CYS A 1103 -4.37 -14.60 0.84
N ASP A 1104 -3.27 -14.66 1.60
CA ASP A 1104 -2.68 -15.92 2.08
C ASP A 1104 -3.54 -16.58 3.16
N VAL A 1105 -4.21 -15.80 4.01
CA VAL A 1105 -5.17 -16.32 5.01
C VAL A 1105 -6.29 -17.13 4.34
N TYR A 1106 -6.84 -16.64 3.23
CA TYR A 1106 -7.86 -17.37 2.48
C TYR A 1106 -7.31 -18.68 1.91
N SER A 1107 -6.14 -18.62 1.25
CA SER A 1107 -5.47 -19.81 0.68
C SER A 1107 -5.16 -20.86 1.76
N PHE A 1108 -4.74 -20.44 2.95
CA PHE A 1108 -4.61 -21.29 4.13
C PHE A 1108 -5.94 -21.94 4.53
N GLY A 1109 -7.04 -21.19 4.54
CA GLY A 1109 -8.38 -21.72 4.82
C GLY A 1109 -8.81 -22.80 3.82
N VAL A 1110 -8.56 -22.59 2.53
CA VAL A 1110 -8.82 -23.58 1.47
C VAL A 1110 -8.01 -24.87 1.73
N VAL A 1111 -6.70 -24.74 1.96
CA VAL A 1111 -5.81 -25.89 2.25
C VAL A 1111 -6.23 -26.61 3.54
N ALA A 1112 -6.60 -25.89 4.59
CA ALA A 1112 -7.01 -26.48 5.86
C ALA A 1112 -8.33 -27.27 5.74
N LEU A 1113 -9.31 -26.78 4.97
CA LEU A 1113 -10.51 -27.55 4.62
C LEU A 1113 -10.15 -28.76 3.76
N GLU A 1114 -9.31 -28.59 2.72
CA GLU A 1114 -8.89 -29.68 1.83
C GLU A 1114 -8.23 -30.85 2.58
N VAL A 1115 -7.32 -30.55 3.52
CA VAL A 1115 -6.66 -31.55 4.37
C VAL A 1115 -7.66 -32.30 5.28
N MET A 1116 -8.71 -31.62 5.77
CA MET A 1116 -9.74 -32.23 6.62
C MET A 1116 -10.80 -33.01 5.81
N MET A 1117 -11.12 -32.57 4.60
CA MET A 1117 -12.08 -33.20 3.68
C MET A 1117 -11.46 -34.33 2.85
N GLY A 1118 -10.13 -34.34 2.66
CA GLY A 1118 -9.45 -35.26 1.75
C GLY A 1118 -9.74 -35.00 0.27
N LYS A 1119 -10.35 -33.85 -0.05
CA LYS A 1119 -10.73 -33.36 -1.37
C LYS A 1119 -10.85 -31.84 -1.35
N HIS A 1120 -10.63 -31.19 -2.49
CA HIS A 1120 -10.71 -29.73 -2.60
C HIS A 1120 -12.11 -29.20 -2.20
N PRO A 1121 -12.21 -28.13 -1.38
CA PRO A 1121 -13.46 -27.71 -0.76
C PRO A 1121 -14.39 -26.86 -1.65
N GLY A 1122 -14.15 -26.82 -2.97
CA GLY A 1122 -14.84 -25.90 -3.90
C GLY A 1122 -16.37 -25.94 -3.83
N ASP A 1123 -16.95 -27.14 -3.84
CA ASP A 1123 -18.41 -27.33 -3.77
C ASP A 1123 -18.99 -26.80 -2.45
N LEU A 1124 -18.27 -27.02 -1.34
CA LEU A 1124 -18.67 -26.54 -0.01
C LEU A 1124 -18.61 -25.01 0.03
N LEU A 1125 -17.49 -24.41 -0.37
CA LEU A 1125 -17.33 -22.95 -0.39
C LEU A 1125 -18.35 -22.25 -1.30
N THR A 1126 -18.76 -22.90 -2.39
CA THR A 1126 -19.81 -22.40 -3.31
C THR A 1126 -21.22 -22.51 -2.71
N SER A 1127 -21.48 -23.50 -1.84
CA SER A 1127 -22.80 -23.74 -1.24
C SER A 1127 -23.01 -23.07 0.13
N LEU A 1128 -21.94 -22.68 0.84
CA LEU A 1128 -22.03 -21.98 2.13
C LEU A 1128 -23.05 -20.81 2.17
N PRO A 1129 -23.15 -19.92 1.16
CA PRO A 1129 -24.13 -18.83 1.19
C PRO A 1129 -25.60 -19.28 1.19
N ALA A 1130 -25.90 -20.46 0.66
CA ALA A 1130 -27.23 -21.06 0.72
C ALA A 1130 -27.46 -21.78 2.07
N ILE A 1131 -26.46 -22.52 2.57
CA ILE A 1131 -26.51 -23.23 3.85
C ILE A 1131 -26.78 -22.26 5.00
N SER A 1132 -26.16 -21.07 5.00
CA SER A 1132 -26.43 -20.02 6.00
C SER A 1132 -27.81 -19.34 5.89
N SER A 1133 -28.74 -19.84 5.06
CA SER A 1133 -30.07 -19.26 4.84
C SER A 1133 -31.26 -20.22 5.06
N SER A 1134 -31.00 -21.50 5.34
CA SER A 1134 -32.02 -22.55 5.52
C SER A 1134 -31.66 -23.45 6.70
N GLU A 1135 -32.54 -23.57 7.71
CA GLU A 1135 -32.37 -24.57 8.78
C GLU A 1135 -32.71 -26.00 8.32
N GLU A 1136 -33.39 -26.18 7.17
CA GLU A 1136 -33.81 -27.51 6.68
C GLU A 1136 -32.74 -28.23 5.83
N ASP A 1137 -31.70 -27.51 5.37
CA ASP A 1137 -30.65 -28.02 4.45
C ASP A 1137 -29.23 -28.09 5.08
N ASP A 1138 -29.10 -27.91 6.40
CA ASP A 1138 -27.79 -27.76 7.06
C ASP A 1138 -26.96 -29.06 7.08
N LEU A 1139 -25.71 -28.96 6.62
CA LEU A 1139 -24.82 -30.11 6.43
C LEU A 1139 -24.14 -30.52 7.75
N LEU A 1140 -24.18 -31.81 8.06
CA LEU A 1140 -23.46 -32.39 9.19
C LEU A 1140 -21.95 -32.48 8.89
N LEU A 1141 -21.12 -31.99 9.82
CA LEU A 1141 -19.65 -31.99 9.72
C LEU A 1141 -19.10 -33.39 9.38
N LYS A 1142 -19.69 -34.42 9.99
CA LYS A 1142 -19.29 -35.82 9.81
C LYS A 1142 -19.38 -36.34 8.36
N ASP A 1143 -20.15 -35.70 7.49
CA ASP A 1143 -20.34 -36.13 6.09
C ASP A 1143 -19.49 -35.32 5.10
N ILE A 1144 -18.88 -34.22 5.57
CA ILE A 1144 -17.97 -33.35 4.81
C ILE A 1144 -16.51 -33.78 4.97
N LEU A 1145 -16.16 -34.26 6.18
CA LEU A 1145 -14.83 -34.79 6.50
C LEU A 1145 -14.46 -36.02 5.67
N ASP A 1146 -13.17 -36.31 5.57
CA ASP A 1146 -12.62 -37.42 4.77
C ASP A 1146 -13.14 -38.81 5.20
N GLN A 1147 -14.14 -39.32 4.46
CA GLN A 1147 -14.77 -40.63 4.68
C GLN A 1147 -13.83 -41.84 4.49
N ARG A 1148 -12.55 -41.61 4.15
CA ARG A 1148 -11.51 -42.66 4.11
C ARG A 1148 -10.92 -42.97 5.49
N LEU A 1149 -11.23 -42.18 6.52
CA LEU A 1149 -10.81 -42.36 7.92
C LEU A 1149 -12.01 -42.67 8.82
N ASP A 1150 -11.75 -43.40 9.92
CA ASP A 1150 -12.72 -43.52 11.01
C ASP A 1150 -12.99 -42.15 11.66
N ALA A 1151 -14.23 -41.92 12.12
CA ALA A 1151 -14.59 -40.65 12.75
C ALA A 1151 -13.72 -40.36 14.00
N PRO A 1152 -13.21 -39.13 14.17
CA PRO A 1152 -12.34 -38.80 15.30
C PRO A 1152 -13.09 -38.89 16.63
N THR A 1153 -12.35 -39.18 17.70
CA THR A 1153 -12.91 -39.42 19.05
C THR A 1153 -12.04 -38.76 20.13
N GLY A 1154 -12.65 -38.41 21.26
CA GLY A 1154 -11.97 -37.68 22.34
C GLY A 1154 -11.44 -36.31 21.88
N GLN A 1155 -10.31 -35.90 22.46
CA GLN A 1155 -9.62 -34.64 22.15
C GLN A 1155 -9.37 -34.44 20.64
N LEU A 1156 -9.13 -35.52 19.89
CA LEU A 1156 -8.86 -35.43 18.45
C LEU A 1156 -10.11 -35.02 17.63
N ALA A 1157 -11.32 -35.22 18.17
CA ALA A 1157 -12.55 -34.66 17.60
C ALA A 1157 -12.66 -33.15 17.87
N GLU A 1158 -12.21 -32.68 19.04
CA GLU A 1158 -12.18 -31.26 19.41
C GLU A 1158 -11.21 -30.49 18.51
N GLU A 1159 -10.01 -31.05 18.27
CA GLU A 1159 -9.01 -30.46 17.37
C GLU A 1159 -9.48 -30.40 15.90
N VAL A 1160 -10.13 -31.45 15.38
CA VAL A 1160 -10.69 -31.45 14.02
C VAL A 1160 -11.85 -30.45 13.86
N VAL A 1161 -12.77 -30.39 14.84
CA VAL A 1161 -13.85 -29.37 14.86
C VAL A 1161 -13.26 -27.96 14.90
N PHE A 1162 -12.23 -27.75 15.73
CA PHE A 1162 -11.56 -26.46 15.86
C PHE A 1162 -10.89 -26.01 14.55
N VAL A 1163 -10.14 -26.90 13.89
CA VAL A 1163 -9.47 -26.59 12.62
C VAL A 1163 -10.49 -26.26 11.52
N VAL A 1164 -11.58 -27.03 11.39
CA VAL A 1164 -12.61 -26.72 10.39
C VAL A 1164 -13.29 -25.38 10.66
N ARG A 1165 -13.59 -25.05 11.93
CA ARG A 1165 -14.13 -23.74 12.32
C ARG A 1165 -13.21 -22.59 11.94
N ILE A 1166 -11.91 -22.69 12.24
CA ILE A 1166 -10.92 -21.67 11.86
C ILE A 1166 -10.78 -21.57 10.34
N ALA A 1167 -10.77 -22.70 9.63
CA ALA A 1167 -10.65 -22.72 8.18
C ALA A 1167 -11.85 -22.03 7.50
N LEU A 1168 -13.08 -22.26 7.98
CA LEU A 1168 -14.29 -21.54 7.54
C LEU A 1168 -14.21 -20.04 7.82
N GLY A 1169 -13.65 -19.64 8.97
CA GLY A 1169 -13.37 -18.23 9.30
C GLY A 1169 -12.34 -17.59 8.36
N CYS A 1170 -11.33 -18.35 7.94
CA CYS A 1170 -10.32 -17.94 6.98
C CYS A 1170 -10.86 -17.83 5.54
N THR A 1171 -11.81 -18.68 5.13
CA THR A 1171 -12.42 -18.63 3.78
C THR A 1171 -13.57 -17.63 3.64
N ARG A 1172 -13.80 -16.73 4.61
CA ARG A 1172 -14.82 -15.68 4.51
C ARG A 1172 -14.57 -14.76 3.29
N ALA A 1173 -15.65 -14.40 2.59
CA ALA A 1173 -15.58 -13.56 1.39
C ALA A 1173 -15.01 -12.16 1.68
N ASN A 1174 -15.41 -11.52 2.78
CA ASN A 1174 -14.80 -10.26 3.24
C ASN A 1174 -13.39 -10.52 3.83
N PRO A 1175 -12.31 -9.91 3.29
CA PRO A 1175 -10.94 -10.11 3.77
C PRO A 1175 -10.71 -9.63 5.21
N GLU A 1176 -11.43 -8.58 5.64
CA GLU A 1176 -11.26 -8.04 6.98
C GLU A 1176 -11.94 -8.91 8.05
N SER A 1177 -12.98 -9.66 7.67
CA SER A 1177 -13.64 -10.66 8.53
C SER A 1177 -12.85 -11.96 8.71
N ARG A 1178 -11.69 -12.11 8.06
CA ARG A 1178 -10.75 -13.22 8.25
C ARG A 1178 -9.77 -12.90 9.40
N PRO A 1179 -9.41 -13.88 10.25
CA PRO A 1179 -8.41 -13.69 11.31
C PRO A 1179 -7.02 -13.37 10.74
N SER A 1180 -6.07 -12.98 11.60
CA SER A 1180 -4.66 -12.87 11.22
C SER A 1180 -3.95 -14.21 11.40
N MET A 1181 -2.92 -14.51 10.61
CA MET A 1181 -2.21 -15.78 10.78
C MET A 1181 -1.54 -15.91 12.15
N ARG A 1182 -1.17 -14.79 12.80
CA ARG A 1182 -0.73 -14.80 14.20
C ARG A 1182 -1.83 -15.24 15.18
N SER A 1183 -3.09 -14.83 15.02
CA SER A 1183 -4.18 -15.34 15.88
C SER A 1183 -4.47 -16.80 15.57
N VAL A 1184 -4.56 -17.17 14.28
CA VAL A 1184 -4.75 -18.55 13.82
C VAL A 1184 -3.71 -19.50 14.45
N ALA A 1185 -2.41 -19.18 14.33
CA ALA A 1185 -1.34 -20.00 14.89
C ALA A 1185 -1.38 -20.06 16.44
N GLN A 1186 -1.74 -18.96 17.11
CA GLN A 1186 -1.87 -18.93 18.56
C GLN A 1186 -3.07 -19.76 19.06
N GLU A 1187 -4.25 -19.59 18.47
CA GLU A 1187 -5.47 -20.26 18.90
C GLU A 1187 -5.42 -21.77 18.60
N ILE A 1188 -4.86 -22.17 17.45
CA ILE A 1188 -4.58 -23.57 17.08
C ILE A 1188 -3.58 -24.23 18.06
N SER A 1189 -2.69 -23.45 18.69
CA SER A 1189 -1.67 -23.95 19.63
C SER A 1189 -2.11 -23.90 21.10
N ALA A 1190 -3.12 -23.09 21.43
CA ALA A 1190 -3.57 -22.89 22.81
C ALA A 1190 -4.64 -23.90 23.26
N HIS A 1191 -5.37 -24.52 22.33
CA HIS A 1191 -6.44 -25.46 22.66
C HIS A 1191 -5.90 -26.82 23.11
N THR A 1192 -5.88 -27.04 24.43
CA THR A 1192 -5.57 -28.34 25.06
C THR A 1192 -6.65 -28.82 26.04
N GLN A 1193 -7.65 -28.00 26.37
CA GLN A 1193 -8.74 -28.34 27.30
C GLN A 1193 -10.05 -27.58 26.97
N ALA A 1194 -10.83 -28.04 25.99
CA ALA A 1194 -12.15 -27.49 25.68
C ALA A 1194 -13.12 -28.57 25.18
N TYR A 1195 -14.08 -28.96 26.02
CA TYR A 1195 -15.03 -30.03 25.72
C TYR A 1195 -15.98 -29.66 24.56
N LEU A 1196 -16.31 -30.62 23.69
CA LEU A 1196 -17.43 -30.45 22.75
C LEU A 1196 -18.74 -30.20 23.51
N SER A 1197 -19.44 -29.12 23.18
CA SER A 1197 -20.75 -28.77 23.76
C SER A 1197 -21.88 -29.73 23.36
N GLU A 1198 -21.69 -30.50 22.30
CA GLU A 1198 -22.63 -31.49 21.80
C GLU A 1198 -21.89 -32.68 21.13
N PRO A 1199 -22.51 -33.87 21.01
CA PRO A 1199 -21.89 -35.01 20.37
C PRO A 1199 -21.46 -34.71 18.92
N PHE A 1200 -20.21 -35.02 18.56
CA PHE A 1200 -19.60 -34.79 17.24
C PHE A 1200 -20.49 -35.14 16.03
N LYS A 1201 -21.32 -36.19 16.14
CA LYS A 1201 -22.25 -36.65 15.08
C LYS A 1201 -23.44 -35.71 14.81
N LEU A 1202 -23.64 -34.68 15.63
CA LEU A 1202 -24.74 -33.69 15.55
C LEU A 1202 -24.23 -32.27 15.21
N ILE A 1203 -22.91 -32.08 15.13
CA ILE A 1203 -22.30 -30.81 14.74
C ILE A 1203 -22.56 -30.59 13.24
N THR A 1204 -23.15 -29.45 12.91
CA THR A 1204 -23.42 -29.00 11.55
C THR A 1204 -22.54 -27.80 11.16
N ILE A 1205 -22.53 -27.43 9.88
CA ILE A 1205 -21.68 -26.35 9.36
C ILE A 1205 -22.16 -24.97 9.79
N SER A 1206 -23.48 -24.70 9.85
CA SER A 1206 -24.01 -23.39 10.30
C SER A 1206 -23.47 -22.99 11.69
N LYS A 1207 -23.49 -23.93 12.64
CA LYS A 1207 -22.96 -23.77 14.00
C LYS A 1207 -21.46 -23.43 14.05
N LEU A 1208 -20.71 -23.80 13.01
CA LEU A 1208 -19.27 -23.49 12.90
C LEU A 1208 -19.03 -22.16 12.17
N THR A 1209 -19.94 -21.67 11.33
CA THR A 1209 -19.82 -20.35 10.70
C THR A 1209 -20.20 -19.20 11.64
N ASP A 1210 -21.15 -19.43 12.55
CA ASP A 1210 -21.76 -18.40 13.41
C ASP A 1210 -20.91 -17.97 14.62
N TYR A 1211 -19.86 -18.73 14.98
CA TYR A 1211 -19.17 -18.55 16.26
C TYR A 1211 -18.09 -17.45 16.23
N GLN A 1212 -18.52 -16.18 16.14
CA GLN A 1212 -17.78 -15.04 16.70
C GLN A 1212 -18.72 -13.84 16.92
N LYS A 1213 -18.99 -13.55 18.21
CA LYS A 1213 -19.62 -12.32 18.74
C LYS A 1213 -18.71 -11.75 19.82
#